data_AF-A0A674ECP3-F1
#
_entry.id   AF-A0A674ECP3-F1
#
_cell.length_a   1.000
_cell.length_b   1.000
_cell.length_c   1.000
_cell.angle_alpha   90.00
_cell.angle_beta   90.00
_cell.angle_gamma   90.00
#
_symmetry.space_group_name_H-M   'P 1'
#
loop_
_entity.id
_entity.type
_entity.pdbx_description
1 polymer ?
#
loop_
_entity_poly.entity_id
_entity_poly.type
_entity_poly.pdbx_seq_one_letter_code
_entity_poly.pdbx_strand_id
1 'polypeptide(L)'
;MSSGAEKRLDSRLKKLEFMIRDPKSALNLESLLESMNALALDLDYPALRKNKNIDTFLNRSLLHSYFQVSPETFDQVQVQGLVRHKASQKVYAMKKLSKFEMIKPVAPVVPELSSDIDTSNFDEIKDDKGDVETFPTPRAFVGNQLPFCVYLTLPPLLFYSDQLQNKLHCLEEQLNHEMQAKDDLEHKCNRLEKLVKELDEEVRLAIRQRVESSLRQLERERALLQHQSAENLRRVEMEADRKRSLENELNSLRDQLEELKRRNQNSPISNEKNIHLQRQLVEATAVLAEEQEAAGRLRRSQSEAQKQAQALEFNLRELVDNCTQLENAKMGLEQQLMGLQADLEAERRDRSLGTEIILDLQGHIQGLEEEVKQVKGSLSNSQTEKRQLQHRLTDMEKEKSNQEIDLAFKLKSLQQSFDMERAEHKATKTRLADKNQIYESIEEAKSEALKGMERTLQEERSYKLQLESRLLHLEKEYSMLDCDYKQAEHKLDKLRTHKDKLAEEVCVWGGFRVQEEQKRMLSQNDLNAQTQQVTALCSSEKQLKQELNHLLDMKHSLEKQNQELSRERQETDGQLKEMKDQLETEQYFTTLYKTQIRELKEECDKRNKLYNDILQRLEEYQEERDSLAAQLGVSLTKVDSEQLARSIAEEQYSNLEKEKIMKELEIKDMMARHRQELGDKEATIGSLEESNSTLTVDVANLANEKEELNNQLKEMQQQLQKAREEERHMNSVKMSFEKNLQTERTLKIQAVNKLSEIMNRREMMRTGRHRDDTLDMRRKEKENRKLQLELRSEKEKLNSTIIKYQREINDMQAVLSDESQVRMELQMALDSKDSDIEQLRCQLTSLSIHSMDSISSGNDLDKDDSGYPDTRLEGWLSLPVKNTKRFGWDRRYVVVSSKKILFYNSEMDREQSNPYMILDIDKLFHVRPVTQTDVYRADTKEIPRIFQILYANEGESKREQEFAVEPPALAGEHSSYVTHKGHEFIPTLCHLPSSCEACTRPLWNVFKPPPALECRRCHTKCHKDHLDRNEEAIAPCRVNYDLSTAKDLLLLAGSQEEQQRWVSRLIRRIPRKHPGPASVAQAAEPPSHSSPRLSPGASPCNSPSLSPHRGAIKVQHSRQQTQPAGKPR
;
A
#
# COMPACT_ATOMS: atom_id res chain seq x y z
N MET A 1 15.36 -34.10 -14.37
CA MET A 1 16.17 -35.27 -13.92
C MET A 1 16.78 -35.01 -12.51
N SER A 2 15.97 -34.72 -11.48
CA SER A 2 16.50 -34.12 -10.21
C SER A 2 17.26 -35.11 -9.30
N SER A 3 16.76 -36.35 -9.17
CA SER A 3 17.12 -37.28 -8.09
C SER A 3 18.58 -37.77 -8.05
N GLY A 4 19.40 -37.40 -9.04
CA GLY A 4 20.84 -37.65 -9.04
C GLY A 4 21.65 -36.63 -8.21
N ALA A 5 21.16 -35.40 -8.06
CA ALA A 5 21.84 -34.35 -7.30
C ALA A 5 21.63 -34.52 -5.79
N GLU A 6 20.38 -34.67 -5.37
CA GLU A 6 19.95 -34.86 -3.97
C GLU A 6 20.69 -36.05 -3.32
N LYS A 7 20.73 -37.20 -4.01
CA LYS A 7 21.43 -38.41 -3.52
C LYS A 7 22.94 -38.20 -3.35
N ARG A 8 23.59 -37.35 -4.15
CA ARG A 8 25.01 -36.97 -3.95
C ARG A 8 25.17 -36.02 -2.77
N LEU A 9 24.23 -35.10 -2.55
CA LEU A 9 24.24 -34.19 -1.42
C LEU A 9 24.07 -34.94 -0.09
N ASP A 10 23.04 -35.77 0.01
CA ASP A 10 22.73 -36.63 1.16
C ASP A 10 23.89 -37.59 1.50
N SER A 11 24.51 -38.20 0.49
CA SER A 11 25.70 -39.04 0.67
C SER A 11 26.92 -38.26 1.21
N ARG A 12 27.07 -36.98 0.83
CA ARG A 12 28.14 -36.10 1.36
C ARG A 12 27.85 -35.66 2.78
N LEU A 13 26.59 -35.31 3.09
CA LEU A 13 26.15 -34.91 4.43
C LEU A 13 26.35 -36.05 5.43
N LYS A 14 25.89 -37.27 5.12
CA LYS A 14 26.10 -38.46 5.97
C LYS A 14 27.57 -38.80 6.19
N LYS A 15 28.44 -38.57 5.19
CA LYS A 15 29.89 -38.73 5.36
C LYS A 15 30.50 -37.65 6.27
N LEU A 16 30.02 -36.40 6.18
CA LEU A 16 30.46 -35.32 7.06
C LEU A 16 29.97 -35.52 8.51
N GLU A 17 28.71 -35.92 8.69
CA GLU A 17 28.12 -36.27 9.98
C GLU A 17 28.91 -37.39 10.69
N PHE A 18 29.31 -38.43 9.95
CA PHE A 18 30.18 -39.48 10.47
C PHE A 18 31.57 -38.96 10.89
N MET A 19 32.19 -38.08 10.09
CA MET A 19 33.49 -37.50 10.43
C MET A 19 33.41 -36.53 11.63
N ILE A 20 32.31 -35.79 11.79
CA ILE A 20 32.11 -34.90 12.95
C ILE A 20 31.85 -35.72 14.23
N ARG A 21 31.17 -36.87 14.14
CA ARG A 21 30.92 -37.76 15.29
C ARG A 21 32.11 -38.63 15.70
N ASP A 22 33.12 -38.83 14.85
CA ASP A 22 34.36 -39.52 15.23
C ASP A 22 35.36 -38.54 15.88
N PRO A 23 35.64 -38.63 17.19
CA PRO A 23 36.59 -37.74 17.87
C PRO A 23 38.06 -37.95 17.44
N LYS A 24 38.34 -38.95 16.59
CA LYS A 24 39.67 -39.17 15.98
C LYS A 24 39.74 -38.71 14.51
N SER A 25 38.69 -38.08 13.98
CA SER A 25 38.71 -37.57 12.62
C SER A 25 39.67 -36.38 12.45
N ALA A 26 40.18 -36.20 11.23
CA ALA A 26 41.06 -35.07 10.92
C ALA A 26 40.37 -33.71 11.18
N LEU A 27 39.08 -33.59 10.89
CA LEU A 27 38.29 -32.36 11.15
C LEU A 27 38.27 -31.99 12.63
N ASN A 28 38.03 -32.96 13.51
CA ASN A 28 38.00 -32.72 14.95
C ASN A 28 39.41 -32.46 15.50
N LEU A 29 40.44 -33.08 14.93
CA LEU A 29 41.84 -32.85 15.29
C LEU A 29 42.31 -31.44 14.87
N GLU A 30 42.01 -31.01 13.64
CA GLU A 30 42.32 -29.67 13.13
C GLU A 30 41.56 -28.60 13.91
N SER A 31 40.26 -28.78 14.17
CA SER A 31 39.45 -27.85 14.96
C SER A 31 39.95 -27.73 16.42
N LEU A 32 40.42 -28.81 17.03
CA LEU A 32 41.04 -28.78 18.36
C LEU A 32 42.39 -28.03 18.34
N LEU A 33 43.23 -28.26 17.32
CA LEU A 33 44.51 -27.55 17.16
C LEU A 33 44.30 -26.06 16.90
N GLU A 34 43.30 -25.69 16.10
CA GLU A 34 42.94 -24.30 15.82
C GLU A 34 42.35 -23.61 17.07
N SER A 35 41.52 -24.31 17.84
CA SER A 35 41.03 -23.84 19.15
C SER A 35 42.17 -23.63 20.16
N MET A 36 43.17 -24.52 20.19
CA MET A 36 44.36 -24.35 21.05
C MET A 36 45.26 -23.20 20.57
N ASN A 37 45.35 -22.95 19.25
CA ASN A 37 46.05 -21.79 18.71
C ASN A 37 45.35 -20.47 19.07
N ALA A 38 44.02 -20.41 18.95
CA ALA A 38 43.25 -19.23 19.36
C ALA A 38 43.46 -18.92 20.86
N LEU A 39 43.32 -19.94 21.72
CA LEU A 39 43.57 -19.81 23.15
C LEU A 39 45.01 -19.37 23.47
N ALA A 40 46.01 -19.85 22.72
CA ALA A 40 47.40 -19.41 22.89
C ALA A 40 47.59 -17.93 22.48
N LEU A 41 46.93 -17.46 21.43
CA LEU A 41 46.98 -16.06 20.98
C LEU A 41 46.30 -15.11 21.97
N ASP A 42 45.12 -15.48 22.49
CA ASP A 42 44.40 -14.68 23.49
C ASP A 42 45.18 -14.58 24.82
N LEU A 43 45.90 -15.65 25.20
CA LEU A 43 46.78 -15.67 26.38
C LEU A 43 48.10 -14.90 26.16
N ASP A 44 48.51 -14.61 24.93
CA ASP A 44 49.71 -13.80 24.60
C ASP A 44 49.52 -12.29 24.87
N TYR A 45 48.44 -11.90 25.55
CA TYR A 45 48.23 -10.51 25.93
C TYR A 45 49.24 -10.06 27.02
N PRO A 46 49.93 -8.89 26.89
CA PRO A 46 50.99 -8.47 27.81
C PRO A 46 50.60 -8.29 29.29
N ALA A 47 49.30 -8.17 29.59
CA ALA A 47 48.82 -8.20 30.98
C ALA A 47 48.70 -9.62 31.55
N LEU A 48 48.37 -10.62 30.72
CA LEU A 48 48.17 -12.01 31.11
C LEU A 48 49.50 -12.76 31.28
N ARG A 49 50.50 -12.51 30.42
CA ARG A 49 51.88 -13.02 30.58
C ARG A 49 52.54 -12.68 31.92
N LYS A 50 52.03 -11.69 32.67
CA LYS A 50 52.50 -11.39 34.05
C LYS A 50 52.24 -12.55 35.02
N ASN A 51 51.29 -13.43 34.72
CA ASN A 51 51.07 -14.66 35.45
C ASN A 51 52.06 -15.75 34.95
N LYS A 52 52.99 -16.14 35.82
CA LYS A 52 54.02 -17.15 35.49
C LYS A 52 53.45 -18.48 34.99
N ASN A 53 52.24 -18.87 35.39
CA ASN A 53 51.63 -20.12 34.91
C ASN A 53 51.17 -19.99 33.45
N ILE A 54 50.69 -18.82 33.03
CA ILE A 54 50.30 -18.53 31.65
C ILE A 54 51.55 -18.43 30.77
N ASP A 55 52.59 -17.70 31.21
CA ASP A 55 53.84 -17.62 30.46
C ASP A 55 54.56 -18.99 30.36
N THR A 56 54.51 -19.81 31.42
CA THR A 56 55.02 -21.20 31.37
C THR A 56 54.18 -22.10 30.44
N PHE A 57 52.88 -21.85 30.30
CA PHE A 57 52.03 -22.55 29.33
C PHE A 57 52.39 -22.15 27.90
N LEU A 58 52.49 -20.86 27.60
CA LEU A 58 52.88 -20.33 26.28
C LEU A 58 54.28 -20.80 25.86
N ASN A 59 55.24 -20.80 26.79
CA ASN A 59 56.60 -21.30 26.55
C ASN A 59 56.69 -22.85 26.46
N ARG A 60 55.60 -23.58 26.75
CA ARG A 60 55.49 -25.04 26.55
C ARG A 60 54.64 -25.43 25.34
N SER A 61 53.75 -24.55 24.87
CA SER A 61 52.92 -24.80 23.69
C SER A 61 53.74 -24.67 22.40
N LEU A 62 54.36 -25.77 21.97
CA LEU A 62 55.06 -25.94 20.69
C LEU A 62 54.17 -25.76 19.43
N LEU A 63 52.94 -25.30 19.60
CA LEU A 63 51.95 -25.05 18.55
C LEU A 63 52.38 -23.95 17.57
N HIS A 64 53.02 -22.89 18.08
CA HIS A 64 53.50 -21.77 17.26
C HIS A 64 54.46 -22.19 16.13
N SER A 65 55.25 -23.25 16.32
CA SER A 65 56.27 -23.69 15.35
C SER A 65 55.83 -24.77 14.35
N TYR A 66 54.62 -25.32 14.48
CA TYR A 66 54.16 -26.42 13.60
C TYR A 66 53.15 -26.03 12.52
N PHE A 67 52.46 -24.89 12.65
CA PHE A 67 51.41 -24.48 11.69
C PHE A 67 51.57 -23.09 11.07
N GLN A 68 52.42 -22.20 11.62
CA GLN A 68 52.91 -21.05 10.84
C GLN A 68 53.99 -21.52 9.86
N VAL A 69 53.59 -21.78 8.61
CA VAL A 69 54.52 -22.17 7.55
C VAL A 69 55.36 -20.94 7.15
N SER A 70 56.59 -20.85 7.67
CA SER A 70 57.46 -19.69 7.44
C SER A 70 57.63 -19.40 5.94
N PRO A 71 57.63 -18.12 5.50
CA PRO A 71 57.98 -17.77 4.12
C PRO A 71 59.31 -18.36 3.64
N GLU A 72 60.23 -18.64 4.57
CA GLU A 72 61.56 -19.20 4.32
C GLU A 72 61.52 -20.66 3.83
N THR A 73 60.45 -21.41 4.12
CA THR A 73 60.29 -22.81 3.65
C THR A 73 59.79 -22.89 2.20
N PHE A 74 59.61 -21.74 1.53
CA PHE A 74 59.25 -21.66 0.12
C PHE A 74 60.30 -20.90 -0.69
N ASP A 75 60.39 -21.20 -1.97
CA ASP A 75 61.08 -20.38 -2.97
C ASP A 75 60.05 -19.60 -3.79
N GLN A 76 60.29 -18.31 -4.01
CA GLN A 76 59.41 -17.48 -4.82
C GLN A 76 59.64 -17.78 -6.30
N VAL A 77 58.60 -18.22 -7.00
CA VAL A 77 58.68 -18.64 -8.42
C VAL A 77 58.34 -17.49 -9.37
N GLN A 78 57.43 -16.61 -8.96
CA GLN A 78 57.04 -15.45 -9.76
C GLN A 78 56.60 -14.27 -8.87
N VAL A 79 56.66 -13.06 -9.40
CA VAL A 79 56.45 -11.81 -8.64
C VAL A 79 55.03 -11.72 -8.05
N GLN A 80 54.03 -12.26 -8.73
CA GLN A 80 52.62 -12.20 -8.31
C GLN A 80 52.19 -13.44 -7.50
N GLY A 81 52.83 -13.66 -6.34
CA GLY A 81 52.32 -14.54 -5.28
C GLY A 81 52.40 -16.06 -5.53
N LEU A 82 53.13 -16.53 -6.54
CA LEU A 82 53.32 -17.97 -6.78
C LEU A 82 54.64 -18.47 -6.16
N VAL A 83 54.55 -19.47 -5.27
CA VAL A 83 55.67 -19.96 -4.46
C VAL A 83 55.75 -21.49 -4.49
N ARG A 84 56.97 -22.05 -4.40
CA ARG A 84 57.22 -23.51 -4.38
C ARG A 84 57.69 -23.93 -2.99
N HIS A 85 57.03 -24.92 -2.40
CA HIS A 85 57.44 -25.43 -1.08
C HIS A 85 58.71 -26.27 -1.19
N LYS A 86 59.76 -25.94 -0.46
CA LYS A 86 61.11 -26.52 -0.60
C LYS A 86 61.13 -28.04 -0.42
N ALA A 87 60.45 -28.54 0.61
CA ALA A 87 60.46 -29.96 0.95
C ALA A 87 59.56 -30.82 0.04
N SER A 88 58.44 -30.29 -0.46
CA SER A 88 57.49 -31.07 -1.28
C SER A 88 57.53 -30.75 -2.78
N GLN A 89 58.29 -29.74 -3.20
CA GLN A 89 58.45 -29.24 -4.58
C GLN A 89 57.17 -28.84 -5.35
N LYS A 90 56.00 -28.98 -4.72
CA LYS A 90 54.69 -28.48 -5.19
C LYS A 90 54.63 -26.95 -5.15
N VAL A 91 53.87 -26.38 -6.09
CA VAL A 91 53.64 -24.94 -6.26
C VAL A 91 52.29 -24.56 -5.67
N TYR A 92 52.24 -23.42 -4.98
CA TYR A 92 51.08 -22.90 -4.27
C TYR A 92 50.92 -21.40 -4.57
N ALA A 93 49.68 -20.91 -4.60
CA ALA A 93 49.40 -19.48 -4.59
C ALA A 93 49.39 -18.98 -3.13
N MET A 94 50.40 -18.21 -2.74
CA MET A 94 50.55 -17.63 -1.40
C MET A 94 50.20 -16.15 -1.44
N LYS A 95 48.98 -15.82 -1.02
CA LYS A 95 48.50 -14.44 -0.90
C LYS A 95 48.86 -13.90 0.49
N LYS A 96 49.97 -13.14 0.59
CA LYS A 96 50.31 -12.40 1.82
C LYS A 96 49.19 -11.40 2.12
N LEU A 97 48.44 -11.63 3.20
CA LEU A 97 47.34 -10.77 3.64
C LEU A 97 47.62 -10.26 5.05
N SER A 98 48.30 -9.10 5.14
CA SER A 98 48.32 -8.34 6.38
C SER A 98 46.99 -7.59 6.52
N LYS A 99 46.21 -7.92 7.57
CA LYS A 99 44.99 -7.19 7.93
C LYS A 99 45.25 -5.69 8.20
N PHE A 100 46.50 -5.31 8.43
CA PHE A 100 46.95 -3.94 8.66
C PHE A 100 47.23 -3.13 7.38
N GLU A 101 47.53 -3.79 6.25
CA GLU A 101 47.86 -3.09 5.00
C GLU A 101 46.61 -2.67 4.21
N MET A 102 45.52 -3.44 4.30
CA MET A 102 44.24 -3.14 3.64
C MET A 102 43.53 -1.86 4.15
N ILE A 103 44.04 -1.22 5.22
CA ILE A 103 43.46 0.00 5.82
C ILE A 103 44.19 1.27 5.34
N LYS A 104 45.23 1.15 4.49
CA LYS A 104 45.89 2.29 3.85
C LYS A 104 45.54 2.40 2.36
N PRO A 105 44.74 3.39 1.94
CA PRO A 105 44.62 3.72 0.52
C PRO A 105 45.92 4.38 0.05
N VAL A 106 46.60 3.75 -0.91
CA VAL A 106 47.72 4.35 -1.66
C VAL A 106 47.36 4.27 -3.14
N ALA A 107 46.91 5.37 -3.70
CA ALA A 107 46.62 5.48 -5.12
C ALA A 107 47.92 5.65 -5.95
N PRO A 108 48.01 5.08 -7.16
CA PRO A 108 49.16 5.27 -8.02
C PRO A 108 49.12 6.63 -8.72
N VAL A 109 50.03 7.53 -8.32
CA VAL A 109 50.39 8.80 -9.00
C VAL A 109 49.25 9.81 -9.19
N VAL A 110 49.26 10.88 -8.40
CA VAL A 110 48.45 12.09 -8.63
C VAL A 110 49.30 13.11 -9.38
N PRO A 111 48.84 13.67 -10.53
CA PRO A 111 49.48 14.83 -11.16
C PRO A 111 49.34 16.08 -10.28
N GLU A 112 50.39 16.88 -10.17
CA GLU A 112 50.36 18.14 -9.40
C GLU A 112 49.53 19.20 -10.15
N LEU A 113 48.39 19.59 -9.58
CA LEU A 113 47.56 20.69 -10.08
C LEU A 113 48.17 22.04 -9.67
N SER A 114 48.17 23.03 -10.57
CA SER A 114 48.85 24.31 -10.32
C SER A 114 48.05 25.29 -9.44
N SER A 115 46.72 25.13 -9.39
CA SER A 115 45.81 25.82 -8.45
C SER A 115 44.42 25.15 -8.44
N ASP A 116 43.56 25.57 -7.51
CA ASP A 116 42.19 25.05 -7.34
C ASP A 116 41.23 25.31 -8.53
N ILE A 117 41.68 25.97 -9.60
CA ILE A 117 40.91 26.26 -10.82
C ILE A 117 41.70 25.89 -12.09
N ASP A 118 42.52 24.84 -12.03
CA ASP A 118 43.32 24.34 -13.16
C ASP A 118 42.47 23.40 -14.06
N THR A 119 41.90 23.96 -15.13
CA THR A 119 41.04 23.22 -16.09
C THR A 119 41.81 22.63 -17.28
N SER A 120 43.15 22.58 -17.23
CA SER A 120 44.01 22.29 -18.39
C SER A 120 43.97 20.85 -18.93
N ASN A 121 43.20 19.94 -18.32
CA ASN A 121 43.05 18.54 -18.72
C ASN A 121 41.63 18.16 -19.22
N PHE A 122 40.77 19.14 -19.51
CA PHE A 122 39.42 18.89 -20.05
C PHE A 122 39.26 19.53 -21.44
N ASP A 123 39.52 18.75 -22.50
CA ASP A 123 39.20 19.15 -23.87
C ASP A 123 37.69 19.18 -24.13
N GLU A 124 37.21 20.23 -24.80
CA GLU A 124 35.80 20.39 -25.19
C GLU A 124 35.41 19.43 -26.34
N ILE A 125 34.76 18.31 -26.03
CA ILE A 125 34.08 17.50 -27.04
C ILE A 125 32.78 18.19 -27.45
N LYS A 126 32.72 18.66 -28.69
CA LYS A 126 31.56 19.33 -29.29
C LYS A 126 30.49 18.33 -29.74
N ASP A 127 29.23 18.74 -29.68
CA ASP A 127 28.16 18.12 -30.45
C ASP A 127 28.46 18.21 -31.96
N ASP A 128 28.29 17.12 -32.69
CA ASP A 128 28.00 17.17 -34.13
C ASP A 128 27.13 15.99 -34.60
N LYS A 129 26.58 16.07 -35.81
CA LYS A 129 25.52 15.19 -36.33
C LYS A 129 25.93 14.46 -37.61
N GLY A 130 25.69 13.15 -37.65
CA GLY A 130 25.99 12.32 -38.81
C GLY A 130 27.48 11.98 -38.95
N ASP A 131 27.89 11.09 -39.86
CA ASP A 131 27.09 10.33 -40.81
C ASP A 131 27.63 8.89 -40.96
N VAL A 132 26.97 8.03 -41.73
CA VAL A 132 27.38 6.62 -41.90
C VAL A 132 28.52 6.45 -42.90
N GLU A 133 29.58 5.71 -42.53
CA GLU A 133 30.44 5.03 -43.52
C GLU A 133 30.97 3.67 -43.00
N THR A 134 31.59 2.86 -43.87
CA THR A 134 31.75 1.40 -43.71
C THR A 134 33.13 0.90 -44.20
N PHE A 135 33.47 -0.37 -43.89
CA PHE A 135 34.63 -1.17 -44.37
C PHE A 135 35.97 -0.99 -43.62
N PRO A 136 36.93 -1.95 -43.72
CA PRO A 136 36.80 -3.40 -43.90
C PRO A 136 37.67 -4.24 -42.93
N THR A 137 37.40 -5.55 -42.85
CA THR A 137 38.18 -6.51 -42.04
C THR A 137 39.56 -6.84 -42.65
N PRO A 138 40.69 -6.72 -41.92
CA PRO A 138 42.02 -7.14 -42.40
C PRO A 138 42.21 -8.65 -42.50
N ARG A 139 43.15 -9.08 -43.35
CA ARG A 139 43.60 -10.48 -43.51
C ARG A 139 44.85 -10.78 -42.65
N ALA A 140 45.13 -12.07 -42.44
CA ALA A 140 46.16 -12.55 -41.52
C ALA A 140 47.60 -12.53 -42.07
N PHE A 141 48.58 -12.45 -41.14
CA PHE A 141 49.98 -12.92 -41.18
C PHE A 141 50.88 -12.46 -42.36
N VAL A 142 52.08 -11.92 -42.14
CA VAL A 142 53.37 -12.61 -41.93
C VAL A 142 54.39 -11.57 -41.39
N GLY A 143 55.41 -12.00 -40.62
CA GLY A 143 56.42 -11.10 -40.05
C GLY A 143 57.71 -10.91 -40.88
N ASN A 144 58.68 -10.22 -40.25
CA ASN A 144 60.08 -10.01 -40.67
C ASN A 144 60.38 -9.08 -41.86
N GLN A 145 60.76 -7.84 -41.51
CA GLN A 145 61.90 -7.17 -42.17
C GLN A 145 62.70 -6.32 -41.15
N LEU A 146 63.83 -6.88 -40.72
CA LEU A 146 64.94 -6.22 -40.01
C LEU A 146 65.78 -5.44 -41.06
N PRO A 147 66.69 -4.47 -40.70
CA PRO A 147 68.03 -4.90 -40.23
C PRO A 147 68.96 -3.90 -39.47
N PHE A 148 70.03 -4.47 -38.89
CA PHE A 148 71.39 -3.91 -38.60
C PHE A 148 71.60 -2.73 -37.62
N CYS A 149 72.74 -2.60 -36.91
CA CYS A 149 73.71 -3.57 -36.34
C CYS A 149 74.75 -2.83 -35.45
N VAL A 150 75.43 -3.53 -34.51
CA VAL A 150 76.90 -3.47 -34.17
C VAL A 150 77.19 -3.89 -32.69
N TYR A 151 77.86 -5.05 -32.53
CA TYR A 151 78.92 -5.50 -31.57
C TYR A 151 79.01 -4.95 -30.11
N LEU A 152 79.52 -5.69 -29.09
CA LEU A 152 80.59 -6.72 -29.06
C LEU A 152 80.37 -7.90 -28.04
N THR A 153 80.52 -9.14 -28.54
CA THR A 153 81.29 -10.30 -28.01
C THR A 153 81.15 -10.93 -26.59
N LEU A 154 81.02 -12.27 -26.62
CA LEU A 154 81.51 -13.34 -25.69
C LEU A 154 80.57 -13.91 -24.57
N PRO A 155 80.72 -15.22 -24.19
CA PRO A 155 79.62 -16.07 -23.67
C PRO A 155 80.08 -16.99 -22.48
N PRO A 156 79.59 -18.24 -22.26
CA PRO A 156 78.25 -18.83 -22.42
C PRO A 156 77.69 -19.43 -21.09
N LEU A 157 76.41 -19.86 -21.07
CA LEU A 157 76.03 -21.17 -20.49
C LEU A 157 74.61 -21.59 -20.92
N LEU A 158 74.50 -22.72 -21.61
CA LEU A 158 73.24 -23.40 -21.96
C LEU A 158 72.97 -24.51 -20.94
N PHE A 159 71.74 -24.62 -20.43
CA PHE A 159 71.05 -25.85 -19.98
C PHE A 159 69.74 -25.45 -19.26
N TYR A 160 68.57 -25.43 -19.95
CA TYR A 160 67.21 -25.58 -19.34
C TYR A 160 66.00 -25.49 -20.32
N SER A 161 66.18 -25.20 -21.63
CA SER A 161 65.05 -24.85 -22.54
C SER A 161 63.99 -25.94 -22.77
N ASP A 162 64.40 -27.17 -23.13
CA ASP A 162 63.47 -28.21 -23.62
C ASP A 162 62.35 -28.56 -22.63
N GLN A 163 62.62 -28.50 -21.32
CA GLN A 163 61.64 -28.87 -20.31
C GLN A 163 60.56 -27.80 -20.08
N LEU A 164 60.75 -26.58 -20.60
CA LEU A 164 59.74 -25.51 -20.64
C LEU A 164 58.89 -25.60 -21.91
N GLN A 165 59.49 -25.80 -23.08
CA GLN A 165 58.74 -25.94 -24.34
C GLN A 165 57.83 -27.16 -24.35
N ASN A 166 58.29 -28.33 -23.88
CA ASN A 166 57.43 -29.51 -23.75
C ASN A 166 56.27 -29.32 -22.75
N LYS A 167 56.44 -28.49 -21.71
CA LYS A 167 55.37 -28.17 -20.75
C LYS A 167 54.38 -27.15 -21.30
N LEU A 168 54.85 -26.14 -22.03
CA LEU A 168 53.96 -25.22 -22.74
C LEU A 168 53.10 -25.97 -23.77
N HIS A 169 53.72 -26.81 -24.61
CA HIS A 169 52.99 -27.57 -25.61
C HIS A 169 51.91 -28.49 -24.99
N CYS A 170 52.24 -29.22 -23.91
CA CYS A 170 51.28 -30.08 -23.23
C CYS A 170 50.18 -29.29 -22.50
N LEU A 171 50.44 -28.05 -22.06
CA LEU A 171 49.43 -27.15 -21.50
C LEU A 171 48.54 -26.52 -22.60
N GLU A 172 49.09 -26.21 -23.77
CA GLU A 172 48.32 -25.79 -24.94
C GLU A 172 47.42 -26.94 -25.44
N GLU A 173 47.92 -28.17 -25.50
CA GLU A 173 47.11 -29.36 -25.77
C GLU A 173 45.98 -29.52 -24.75
N GLN A 174 46.26 -29.41 -23.45
CA GLN A 174 45.23 -29.49 -22.40
C GLN A 174 44.19 -28.36 -22.53
N LEU A 175 44.63 -27.12 -22.78
CA LEU A 175 43.71 -26.00 -22.99
C LEU A 175 42.84 -26.19 -24.22
N ASN A 176 43.39 -26.73 -25.32
CA ASN A 176 42.62 -27.04 -26.53
C ASN A 176 41.62 -28.19 -26.30
N HIS A 177 41.97 -29.21 -25.51
CA HIS A 177 41.04 -30.28 -25.15
C HIS A 177 39.90 -29.79 -24.24
N GLU A 178 40.19 -28.93 -23.26
CA GLU A 178 39.16 -28.32 -22.38
C GLU A 178 38.28 -27.32 -23.15
N MET A 179 38.85 -26.52 -24.04
CA MET A 179 38.11 -25.63 -24.94
C MET A 179 37.18 -26.43 -25.85
N GLN A 180 37.69 -27.48 -26.50
CA GLN A 180 36.87 -28.34 -27.36
C GLN A 180 35.81 -29.09 -26.55
N ALA A 181 36.08 -29.50 -25.31
CA ALA A 181 35.08 -30.10 -24.42
C ALA A 181 34.00 -29.10 -23.97
N LYS A 182 34.35 -27.83 -23.75
CA LYS A 182 33.40 -26.74 -23.48
C LYS A 182 32.50 -26.49 -24.69
N ASP A 183 33.06 -26.37 -25.90
CA ASP A 183 32.29 -26.12 -27.12
C ASP A 183 31.36 -27.31 -27.43
N ASP A 184 31.82 -28.54 -27.16
CA ASP A 184 31.04 -29.76 -27.27
C ASP A 184 29.92 -29.84 -26.20
N LEU A 185 30.09 -29.18 -25.04
CA LEU A 185 29.05 -29.01 -24.01
C LEU A 185 28.05 -27.90 -24.37
N GLU A 186 28.49 -26.76 -24.91
CA GLU A 186 27.61 -25.69 -25.40
C GLU A 186 26.76 -26.19 -26.57
N HIS A 187 27.32 -26.95 -27.52
CA HIS A 187 26.55 -27.62 -28.57
C HIS A 187 25.52 -28.62 -28.00
N LYS A 188 25.82 -29.33 -26.90
CA LYS A 188 24.86 -30.23 -26.24
C LYS A 188 23.76 -29.44 -25.50
N CYS A 189 24.09 -28.34 -24.84
CA CYS A 189 23.12 -27.44 -24.20
C CYS A 189 22.18 -26.80 -25.24
N ASN A 190 22.73 -26.25 -26.33
CA ASN A 190 21.96 -25.67 -27.44
C ASN A 190 21.04 -26.71 -28.10
N ARG A 191 21.45 -27.98 -28.21
CA ARG A 191 20.59 -29.08 -28.68
C ARG A 191 19.51 -29.47 -27.68
N LEU A 192 19.79 -29.44 -26.38
CA LEU A 192 18.78 -29.69 -25.34
C LEU A 192 17.75 -28.57 -25.26
N GLU A 193 18.18 -27.30 -25.35
CA GLU A 193 17.25 -26.18 -25.50
C GLU A 193 16.36 -26.31 -26.73
N LYS A 194 16.92 -26.73 -27.87
CA LYS A 194 16.12 -26.93 -29.09
C LYS A 194 15.10 -28.05 -28.92
N LEU A 195 15.47 -29.17 -28.30
CA LEU A 195 14.55 -30.26 -27.97
C LEU A 195 13.47 -29.86 -26.95
N VAL A 196 13.78 -29.02 -25.97
CA VAL A 196 12.78 -28.47 -25.04
C VAL A 196 11.81 -27.54 -25.78
N LYS A 197 12.32 -26.64 -26.62
CA LYS A 197 11.50 -25.75 -27.47
C LYS A 197 10.61 -26.55 -28.43
N GLU A 198 11.13 -27.60 -29.05
CA GLU A 198 10.37 -28.52 -29.91
C GLU A 198 9.27 -29.26 -29.14
N LEU A 199 9.57 -29.76 -27.94
CA LEU A 199 8.57 -30.43 -27.07
C LEU A 199 7.50 -29.45 -26.55
N ASP A 200 7.86 -28.21 -26.21
CA ASP A 200 6.93 -27.17 -25.80
C ASP A 200 6.01 -26.72 -26.96
N GLU A 201 6.51 -26.73 -28.21
CA GLU A 201 5.67 -26.53 -29.40
C GLU A 201 4.72 -27.73 -29.63
N GLU A 202 5.20 -28.99 -29.51
CA GLU A 202 4.35 -30.17 -29.64
C GLU A 202 3.22 -30.20 -28.59
N VAL A 203 3.54 -29.88 -27.32
CA VAL A 203 2.54 -29.78 -26.25
C VAL A 203 1.56 -28.63 -26.51
N ARG A 204 2.03 -27.47 -26.96
CA ARG A 204 1.13 -26.36 -27.34
C ARG A 204 0.26 -26.69 -28.55
N LEU A 205 0.78 -27.40 -29.55
CA LEU A 205 0.02 -27.89 -30.71
C LEU A 205 -1.04 -28.91 -30.30
N ALA A 206 -0.73 -29.86 -29.42
CA ALA A 206 -1.68 -30.86 -28.92
C ALA A 206 -2.79 -30.22 -28.07
N ILE A 207 -2.46 -29.26 -27.21
CA ILE A 207 -3.45 -28.48 -26.45
C ILE A 207 -4.31 -27.65 -27.41
N ARG A 208 -3.69 -26.95 -28.37
CA ARG A 208 -4.40 -26.15 -29.38
C ARG A 208 -5.36 -27.00 -30.22
N GLN A 209 -4.95 -28.17 -30.70
CA GLN A 209 -5.84 -29.08 -31.43
C GLN A 209 -7.01 -29.58 -30.57
N ARG A 210 -6.80 -29.82 -29.27
CA ARG A 210 -7.88 -30.17 -28.34
C ARG A 210 -8.86 -29.01 -28.13
N VAL A 211 -8.36 -27.77 -28.00
CA VAL A 211 -9.21 -26.57 -27.89
C VAL A 211 -9.96 -26.29 -29.19
N GLU A 212 -9.29 -26.33 -30.35
CA GLU A 212 -9.93 -26.11 -31.66
C GLU A 212 -10.97 -27.19 -32.00
N SER A 213 -10.75 -28.46 -31.62
CA SER A 213 -11.75 -29.51 -31.82
C SER A 213 -12.95 -29.36 -30.88
N SER A 214 -12.73 -28.94 -29.63
CA SER A 214 -13.80 -28.57 -28.70
C SER A 214 -14.59 -27.35 -29.18
N LEU A 215 -13.92 -26.31 -29.69
CA LEU A 215 -14.55 -25.11 -30.25
C LEU A 215 -15.41 -25.48 -31.45
N ARG A 216 -14.86 -26.22 -32.42
CA ARG A 216 -15.61 -26.74 -33.59
C ARG A 216 -16.75 -27.68 -33.20
N GLN A 217 -16.73 -28.30 -32.02
CA GLN A 217 -17.88 -29.06 -31.51
C GLN A 217 -18.96 -28.10 -31.00
N LEU A 218 -18.61 -27.16 -30.11
CA LEU A 218 -19.53 -26.15 -29.58
C LEU A 218 -20.15 -25.27 -30.66
N GLU A 219 -19.41 -24.95 -31.73
CA GLU A 219 -19.91 -24.22 -32.91
C GLU A 219 -20.97 -25.03 -33.68
N ARG A 220 -20.76 -26.34 -33.86
CA ARG A 220 -21.76 -27.23 -34.48
C ARG A 220 -22.99 -27.39 -33.59
N GLU A 221 -22.81 -27.52 -32.29
CA GLU A 221 -23.91 -27.59 -31.31
C GLU A 221 -24.69 -26.28 -31.30
N ARG A 222 -24.03 -25.12 -31.32
CA ARG A 222 -24.69 -23.80 -31.47
C ARG A 222 -25.44 -23.69 -32.79
N ALA A 223 -24.84 -24.10 -33.92
CA ALA A 223 -25.49 -24.07 -35.23
C ALA A 223 -26.71 -25.00 -35.29
N LEU A 224 -26.63 -26.20 -34.69
CA LEU A 224 -27.76 -27.13 -34.55
C LEU A 224 -28.88 -26.54 -33.68
N LEU A 225 -28.55 -25.91 -32.55
CA LEU A 225 -29.53 -25.24 -31.69
C LEU A 225 -30.16 -24.01 -32.37
N GLN A 226 -29.39 -23.23 -33.12
CA GLN A 226 -29.93 -22.13 -33.93
C GLN A 226 -30.84 -22.65 -35.05
N HIS A 227 -30.47 -23.71 -35.76
CA HIS A 227 -31.35 -24.36 -36.74
C HIS A 227 -32.63 -24.89 -36.10
N GLN A 228 -32.53 -25.60 -34.97
CA GLN A 228 -33.69 -26.10 -34.23
C GLN A 228 -34.60 -24.97 -33.74
N SER A 229 -34.06 -23.83 -33.27
CA SER A 229 -34.89 -22.69 -32.89
C SER A 229 -35.61 -22.06 -34.08
N ALA A 230 -34.96 -21.94 -35.24
CA ALA A 230 -35.56 -21.41 -36.46
C ALA A 230 -36.59 -22.37 -37.06
N GLU A 231 -36.35 -23.68 -36.97
CA GLU A 231 -37.27 -24.72 -37.41
C GLU A 231 -38.49 -24.81 -36.48
N ASN A 232 -38.30 -24.73 -35.16
CA ASN A 232 -39.39 -24.66 -34.19
C ASN A 232 -40.22 -23.38 -34.38
N LEU A 233 -39.60 -22.24 -34.67
CA LEU A 233 -40.32 -21.00 -34.99
C LEU A 233 -41.18 -21.18 -36.25
N ARG A 234 -40.61 -21.73 -37.33
CA ARG A 234 -41.35 -22.04 -38.57
C ARG A 234 -42.47 -23.05 -38.35
N ARG A 235 -42.30 -24.04 -37.47
CA ARG A 235 -43.35 -24.99 -37.08
C ARG A 235 -44.51 -24.25 -36.38
N VAL A 236 -44.22 -23.41 -35.39
CA VAL A 236 -45.22 -22.57 -34.71
C VAL A 236 -45.93 -21.61 -35.67
N GLU A 237 -45.23 -21.04 -36.65
CA GLU A 237 -45.83 -20.21 -37.72
C GLU A 237 -46.77 -21.03 -38.62
N MET A 238 -46.34 -22.20 -39.09
CA MET A 238 -47.16 -23.12 -39.89
C MET A 238 -48.36 -23.66 -39.10
N GLU A 239 -48.20 -23.95 -37.80
CA GLU A 239 -49.26 -24.35 -36.89
C GLU A 239 -50.27 -23.21 -36.67
N ALA A 240 -49.81 -21.96 -36.54
CA ALA A 240 -50.66 -20.78 -36.44
C ALA A 240 -51.41 -20.45 -37.75
N ASP A 241 -50.82 -20.67 -38.91
CA ASP A 241 -51.49 -20.56 -40.22
C ASP A 241 -52.50 -21.69 -40.43
N ARG A 242 -52.11 -22.94 -40.13
CA ARG A 242 -52.98 -24.12 -40.26
C ARG A 242 -54.16 -24.05 -39.30
N LYS A 243 -53.94 -23.58 -38.07
CA LYS A 243 -55.00 -23.26 -37.11
C LYS A 243 -55.95 -22.20 -37.67
N ARG A 244 -55.46 -21.10 -38.25
CA ARG A 244 -56.32 -20.09 -38.88
C ARG A 244 -57.13 -20.66 -40.05
N SER A 245 -56.56 -21.56 -40.85
CA SER A 245 -57.31 -22.28 -41.90
C SER A 245 -58.42 -23.14 -41.30
N LEU A 246 -58.11 -23.94 -40.27
CA LEU A 246 -59.07 -24.82 -39.60
C LEU A 246 -60.16 -24.04 -38.84
N GLU A 247 -59.86 -22.88 -38.27
CA GLU A 247 -60.85 -21.99 -37.64
C GLU A 247 -61.80 -21.37 -38.69
N ASN A 248 -61.28 -21.00 -39.87
CA ASN A 248 -62.09 -20.55 -40.99
C ASN A 248 -62.96 -21.68 -41.59
N GLU A 249 -62.40 -22.89 -41.72
CA GLU A 249 -63.13 -24.08 -42.17
C GLU A 249 -64.21 -24.50 -41.16
N LEU A 250 -63.93 -24.46 -39.85
CA LEU A 250 -64.93 -24.74 -38.80
C LEU A 250 -66.07 -23.74 -38.80
N ASN A 251 -65.80 -22.45 -39.05
CA ASN A 251 -66.86 -21.44 -39.20
C ASN A 251 -67.66 -21.67 -40.49
N SER A 252 -66.99 -21.91 -41.63
CA SER A 252 -67.66 -22.26 -42.89
C SER A 252 -68.52 -23.52 -42.78
N LEU A 253 -68.06 -24.55 -42.06
CA LEU A 253 -68.80 -25.78 -41.81
C LEU A 253 -69.93 -25.58 -40.79
N ARG A 254 -69.81 -24.67 -39.82
CA ARG A 254 -70.93 -24.24 -38.96
C ARG A 254 -72.01 -23.55 -39.78
N ASP A 255 -71.66 -22.56 -40.59
CA ASP A 255 -72.60 -21.82 -41.42
C ASP A 255 -73.32 -22.77 -42.40
N GLN A 256 -72.58 -23.69 -43.03
CA GLN A 256 -73.15 -24.75 -43.86
C GLN A 256 -74.03 -25.73 -43.07
N LEU A 257 -73.68 -26.09 -41.83
CA LEU A 257 -74.50 -26.96 -40.98
C LEU A 257 -75.79 -26.28 -40.53
N GLU A 258 -75.79 -24.97 -40.26
CA GLU A 258 -77.00 -24.21 -39.92
C GLU A 258 -77.88 -23.97 -41.15
N GLU A 259 -77.29 -23.68 -42.30
CA GLU A 259 -77.99 -23.59 -43.58
C GLU A 259 -78.58 -24.96 -44.00
N LEU A 260 -77.87 -26.06 -43.76
CA LEU A 260 -78.42 -27.42 -43.95
C LEU A 260 -79.49 -27.76 -42.91
N LYS A 261 -79.36 -27.37 -41.63
CA LYS A 261 -80.42 -27.53 -40.62
C LYS A 261 -81.69 -26.74 -40.99
N ARG A 262 -81.55 -25.57 -41.64
CA ARG A 262 -82.68 -24.83 -42.22
C ARG A 262 -83.33 -25.53 -43.41
N ARG A 263 -82.54 -26.21 -44.25
CA ARG A 263 -83.03 -26.89 -45.47
C ARG A 263 -83.52 -28.32 -45.23
N ASN A 264 -83.08 -28.99 -44.17
CA ASN A 264 -83.29 -30.42 -43.97
C ASN A 264 -84.58 -30.76 -43.21
N GLN A 265 -85.71 -30.62 -43.89
CA GLN A 265 -86.86 -31.48 -43.64
C GLN A 265 -86.91 -32.57 -44.72
N ASN A 266 -86.80 -33.84 -44.30
CA ASN A 266 -87.07 -35.07 -45.06
C ASN A 266 -86.04 -35.51 -46.14
N SER A 267 -84.93 -36.16 -45.74
CA SER A 267 -84.30 -37.24 -46.55
C SER A 267 -83.32 -38.12 -45.73
N PRO A 268 -83.37 -39.47 -45.82
CA PRO A 268 -82.45 -40.35 -45.08
C PRO A 268 -80.99 -40.26 -45.56
N ILE A 269 -80.74 -39.92 -46.82
CA ILE A 269 -79.37 -39.76 -47.38
C ILE A 269 -78.61 -38.61 -46.69
N SER A 270 -79.34 -37.66 -46.08
CA SER A 270 -78.71 -36.62 -45.26
C SER A 270 -78.07 -37.15 -43.98
N ASN A 271 -78.55 -38.27 -43.42
CA ASN A 271 -78.16 -38.70 -42.07
C ASN A 271 -76.73 -39.27 -42.03
N GLU A 272 -76.34 -40.10 -43.00
CA GLU A 272 -74.96 -40.63 -43.08
C GLU A 272 -73.94 -39.51 -43.31
N LYS A 273 -74.26 -38.54 -44.19
CA LYS A 273 -73.40 -37.35 -44.37
C LYS A 273 -73.31 -36.51 -43.10
N ASN A 274 -74.39 -36.37 -42.34
CA ASN A 274 -74.37 -35.69 -41.05
C ASN A 274 -73.43 -36.43 -40.07
N ILE A 275 -73.60 -37.74 -39.90
CA ILE A 275 -72.76 -38.58 -39.02
C ILE A 275 -71.29 -38.54 -39.43
N HIS A 276 -70.97 -38.53 -40.73
CA HIS A 276 -69.58 -38.43 -41.20
C HIS A 276 -68.96 -37.07 -40.85
N LEU A 277 -69.66 -35.96 -41.17
CA LEU A 277 -69.22 -34.61 -40.79
C LEU A 277 -69.11 -34.46 -39.27
N GLN A 278 -69.98 -35.10 -38.51
CA GLN A 278 -69.98 -35.05 -37.05
C GLN A 278 -68.78 -35.80 -36.44
N ARG A 279 -68.29 -36.87 -37.07
CA ARG A 279 -67.02 -37.52 -36.70
C ARG A 279 -65.81 -36.64 -37.03
N GLN A 280 -65.76 -36.09 -38.25
CA GLN A 280 -64.69 -35.17 -38.64
C GLN A 280 -64.62 -33.93 -37.73
N LEU A 281 -65.77 -33.41 -37.29
CA LEU A 281 -65.83 -32.31 -36.31
C LEU A 281 -65.25 -32.72 -34.95
N VAL A 282 -65.51 -33.94 -34.48
CA VAL A 282 -64.96 -34.47 -33.21
C VAL A 282 -63.45 -34.69 -33.32
N GLU A 283 -62.95 -35.27 -34.41
CA GLU A 283 -61.52 -35.47 -34.65
C GLU A 283 -60.78 -34.12 -34.75
N ALA A 284 -61.30 -33.15 -35.51
CA ALA A 284 -60.75 -31.80 -35.57
C ALA A 284 -60.76 -31.09 -34.22
N THR A 285 -61.80 -31.29 -33.39
CA THR A 285 -61.88 -30.72 -32.04
C THR A 285 -60.86 -31.35 -31.08
N ALA A 286 -60.58 -32.66 -31.22
CA ALA A 286 -59.56 -33.34 -30.42
C ALA A 286 -58.14 -32.85 -30.75
N VAL A 287 -57.79 -32.76 -32.04
CA VAL A 287 -56.49 -32.21 -32.48
C VAL A 287 -56.32 -30.76 -32.03
N LEU A 288 -57.38 -29.94 -32.14
CA LEU A 288 -57.36 -28.54 -31.65
C LEU A 288 -57.13 -28.44 -30.13
N ALA A 289 -57.50 -29.45 -29.35
CA ALA A 289 -57.25 -29.49 -27.91
C ALA A 289 -55.79 -29.85 -27.58
N GLU A 290 -55.21 -30.85 -28.28
CA GLU A 290 -53.78 -31.18 -28.14
C GLU A 290 -52.87 -29.99 -28.54
N GLU A 291 -53.20 -29.29 -29.62
CA GLU A 291 -52.53 -28.07 -30.06
C GLU A 291 -52.60 -26.94 -29.01
N GLN A 292 -53.77 -26.72 -28.40
CA GLN A 292 -53.91 -25.74 -27.32
C GLN A 292 -53.07 -26.11 -26.09
N GLU A 293 -52.95 -27.40 -25.77
CA GLU A 293 -52.10 -27.89 -24.69
C GLU A 293 -50.60 -27.78 -25.02
N ALA A 294 -50.20 -28.07 -26.27
CA ALA A 294 -48.84 -27.90 -26.77
C ALA A 294 -48.39 -26.43 -26.71
N ALA A 295 -49.22 -25.50 -27.21
CA ALA A 295 -49.01 -24.06 -27.03
C ALA A 295 -49.01 -23.65 -25.55
N GLY A 296 -49.77 -24.37 -24.70
CA GLY A 296 -49.76 -24.22 -23.24
C GLY A 296 -48.49 -24.75 -22.55
N ARG A 297 -47.74 -25.67 -23.17
CA ARG A 297 -46.40 -26.11 -22.73
C ARG A 297 -45.33 -25.12 -23.20
N LEU A 298 -45.34 -24.74 -24.49
CA LEU A 298 -44.38 -23.79 -25.07
C LEU A 298 -44.37 -22.44 -24.34
N ARG A 299 -45.53 -21.87 -24.02
CA ARG A 299 -45.61 -20.60 -23.25
C ARG A 299 -45.03 -20.70 -21.84
N ARG A 300 -45.10 -21.87 -21.18
CA ARG A 300 -44.46 -22.08 -19.88
C ARG A 300 -42.94 -22.10 -20.02
N SER A 301 -42.42 -22.91 -20.95
CA SER A 301 -40.98 -22.96 -21.27
C SER A 301 -40.42 -21.59 -21.67
N GLN A 302 -41.16 -20.81 -22.47
CA GLN A 302 -40.78 -19.43 -22.82
C GLN A 302 -40.71 -18.53 -21.59
N SER A 303 -41.67 -18.62 -20.66
CA SER A 303 -41.65 -17.85 -19.40
C SER A 303 -40.53 -18.24 -18.45
N GLU A 304 -40.09 -19.50 -18.48
CA GLU A 304 -38.98 -20.03 -17.68
C GLU A 304 -37.63 -19.58 -18.26
N ALA A 305 -37.46 -19.66 -19.59
CA ALA A 305 -36.30 -19.13 -20.29
C ALA A 305 -36.16 -17.61 -20.12
N GLN A 306 -37.27 -16.86 -20.15
CA GLN A 306 -37.26 -15.40 -19.94
C GLN A 306 -36.86 -15.03 -18.50
N LYS A 307 -37.28 -15.79 -17.48
CA LYS A 307 -36.80 -15.63 -16.10
C LYS A 307 -35.30 -15.93 -15.97
N GLN A 308 -34.79 -16.95 -16.65
CA GLN A 308 -33.36 -17.24 -16.67
C GLN A 308 -32.55 -16.14 -17.35
N ALA A 309 -33.04 -15.57 -18.46
CA ALA A 309 -32.42 -14.42 -19.10
C ALA A 309 -32.36 -13.20 -18.18
N GLN A 310 -33.48 -12.86 -17.50
CA GLN A 310 -33.53 -11.76 -16.53
C GLN A 310 -32.58 -11.96 -15.35
N ALA A 311 -32.43 -13.19 -14.84
CA ALA A 311 -31.46 -13.51 -13.79
C ALA A 311 -30.00 -13.34 -14.26
N LEU A 312 -29.69 -13.71 -15.52
CA LEU A 312 -28.36 -13.49 -16.09
C LEU A 312 -28.07 -12.00 -16.35
N GLU A 313 -29.06 -11.22 -16.79
CA GLU A 313 -28.95 -9.76 -16.94
C GLU A 313 -28.72 -9.05 -15.59
N PHE A 314 -29.36 -9.53 -14.52
CA PHE A 314 -29.14 -9.05 -13.15
C PHE A 314 -27.71 -9.36 -12.68
N ASN A 315 -27.28 -10.63 -12.75
CA ASN A 315 -25.93 -11.04 -12.35
C ASN A 315 -24.83 -10.30 -13.14
N LEU A 316 -25.07 -10.01 -14.42
CA LEU A 316 -24.15 -9.21 -15.25
C LEU A 316 -24.06 -7.76 -14.75
N ARG A 317 -25.17 -7.18 -14.30
CA ARG A 317 -25.22 -5.82 -13.77
C ARG A 317 -24.52 -5.72 -12.42
N GLU A 318 -24.72 -6.69 -11.52
CA GLU A 318 -23.94 -6.80 -10.28
C GLU A 318 -22.44 -6.96 -10.56
N LEU A 319 -22.04 -7.75 -11.56
CA LEU A 319 -20.63 -7.89 -11.95
C LEU A 319 -20.02 -6.57 -12.44
N VAL A 320 -20.77 -5.78 -13.22
CA VAL A 320 -20.34 -4.43 -13.66
C VAL A 320 -20.21 -3.48 -12.47
N ASP A 321 -21.20 -3.40 -11.60
CA ASP A 321 -21.17 -2.54 -10.41
C ASP A 321 -19.99 -2.92 -9.48
N ASN A 322 -19.73 -4.22 -9.27
CA ASN A 322 -18.58 -4.70 -8.51
C ASN A 322 -17.24 -4.32 -9.16
N CYS A 323 -17.12 -4.41 -10.49
CA CYS A 323 -15.92 -3.94 -11.20
C CYS A 323 -15.68 -2.44 -10.99
N THR A 324 -16.71 -1.59 -11.12
CA THR A 324 -16.54 -0.14 -10.89
C THR A 324 -16.19 0.18 -9.43
N GLN A 325 -16.70 -0.57 -8.46
CA GLN A 325 -16.32 -0.43 -7.04
C GLN A 325 -14.84 -0.80 -6.82
N LEU A 326 -14.35 -1.87 -7.46
CA LEU A 326 -12.94 -2.26 -7.40
C LEU A 326 -12.02 -1.24 -8.09
N GLU A 327 -12.44 -0.61 -9.19
CA GLU A 327 -11.70 0.47 -9.84
C GLU A 327 -11.62 1.74 -8.96
N ASN A 328 -12.73 2.11 -8.30
CA ASN A 328 -12.74 3.23 -7.35
C ASN A 328 -11.88 2.93 -6.10
N ALA A 329 -11.92 1.70 -5.58
CA ALA A 329 -11.07 1.27 -4.47
C ALA A 329 -9.58 1.29 -4.86
N LYS A 330 -9.24 0.84 -6.07
CA LYS A 330 -7.89 0.92 -6.65
C LYS A 330 -7.43 2.38 -6.75
N MET A 331 -8.25 3.28 -7.29
CA MET A 331 -7.95 4.73 -7.39
C MET A 331 -7.67 5.33 -6.00
N GLY A 332 -8.44 4.95 -4.97
CA GLY A 332 -8.20 5.38 -3.59
C GLY A 332 -6.87 4.87 -3.02
N LEU A 333 -6.50 3.62 -3.30
CA LEU A 333 -5.21 3.05 -2.90
C LEU A 333 -4.03 3.68 -3.66
N GLU A 334 -4.20 4.03 -4.94
CA GLU A 334 -3.18 4.74 -5.73
C GLU A 334 -2.96 6.16 -5.20
N GLN A 335 -4.01 6.88 -4.77
CA GLN A 335 -3.87 8.17 -4.07
C GLN A 335 -3.16 8.03 -2.72
N GLN A 336 -3.49 7.00 -1.92
CA GLN A 336 -2.80 6.74 -0.65
C GLN A 336 -1.32 6.40 -0.85
N LEU A 337 -0.97 5.63 -1.88
CA LEU A 337 0.41 5.29 -2.22
C LEU A 337 1.20 6.54 -2.62
N MET A 338 0.61 7.42 -3.45
CA MET A 338 1.23 8.71 -3.81
C MET A 338 1.44 9.62 -2.59
N GLY A 339 0.50 9.65 -1.64
CA GLY A 339 0.64 10.38 -0.38
C GLY A 339 1.80 9.85 0.48
N LEU A 340 1.79 8.55 0.76
CA LEU A 340 2.86 7.87 1.51
C LEU A 340 4.24 7.99 0.84
N GLN A 341 4.30 8.09 -0.49
CA GLN A 341 5.54 8.32 -1.21
C GLN A 341 6.04 9.76 -1.03
N ALA A 342 5.16 10.76 -1.07
CA ALA A 342 5.50 12.15 -0.77
C ALA A 342 5.97 12.33 0.70
N ASP A 343 5.32 11.65 1.65
CA ASP A 343 5.73 11.63 3.06
C ASP A 343 7.11 10.98 3.23
N LEU A 344 7.37 9.86 2.56
CA LEU A 344 8.69 9.21 2.54
C LEU A 344 9.77 10.10 1.92
N GLU A 345 9.44 10.91 0.92
CA GLU A 345 10.34 11.88 0.29
C GLU A 345 10.53 13.15 1.14
N ALA A 346 9.61 13.50 2.04
CA ALA A 346 9.82 14.50 3.09
C ALA A 346 10.76 13.96 4.19
N GLU A 347 10.43 12.80 4.76
CA GLU A 347 11.21 12.15 5.81
C GLU A 347 12.66 11.83 5.36
N ARG A 348 12.88 11.56 4.07
CA ARG A 348 14.23 11.45 3.48
C ARG A 348 15.00 12.78 3.49
N ARG A 349 14.35 13.90 3.17
CA ARG A 349 14.98 15.24 3.16
C ARG A 349 15.35 15.69 4.57
N ASP A 350 14.47 15.44 5.53
CA ASP A 350 14.71 15.78 6.94
C ASP A 350 15.83 14.91 7.54
N ARG A 351 15.96 13.65 7.10
CA ARG A 351 17.10 12.78 7.44
C ARG A 351 18.42 13.19 6.78
N SER A 352 18.41 13.68 5.53
CA SER A 352 19.63 14.26 4.93
C SER A 352 20.06 15.53 5.66
N LEU A 353 19.13 16.43 5.99
CA LEU A 353 19.42 17.64 6.77
C LEU A 353 19.95 17.29 8.18
N GLY A 354 19.35 16.30 8.84
CA GLY A 354 19.86 15.78 10.11
C GLY A 354 21.27 15.17 9.99
N THR A 355 21.60 14.57 8.84
CA THR A 355 22.94 14.03 8.58
C THR A 355 23.97 15.13 8.34
N GLU A 356 23.60 16.18 7.60
CA GLU A 356 24.42 17.39 7.40
C GLU A 356 24.73 18.06 8.76
N ILE A 357 23.72 18.27 9.60
CA ILE A 357 23.90 18.82 10.96
C ILE A 357 24.81 17.93 11.82
N ILE A 358 24.73 16.61 11.70
CA ILE A 358 25.63 15.69 12.41
C ILE A 358 27.08 15.81 11.90
N LEU A 359 27.29 15.96 10.58
CA LEU A 359 28.61 16.16 10.00
C LEU A 359 29.23 17.50 10.42
N ASP A 360 28.44 18.58 10.41
CA ASP A 360 28.85 19.89 10.92
C ASP A 360 29.27 19.82 12.40
N LEU A 361 28.46 19.16 13.25
CA LEU A 361 28.76 18.99 14.66
C LEU A 361 30.02 18.11 14.88
N GLN A 362 30.23 17.08 14.06
CA GLN A 362 31.46 16.28 14.10
C GLN A 362 32.69 17.11 13.69
N GLY A 363 32.58 17.98 12.68
CA GLY A 363 33.65 18.91 12.30
C GLY A 363 33.99 19.90 13.42
N HIS A 364 32.99 20.46 14.09
CA HIS A 364 33.20 21.33 15.26
C HIS A 364 33.86 20.59 16.43
N ILE A 365 33.46 19.34 16.70
CA ILE A 365 34.09 18.50 17.74
C ILE A 365 35.55 18.22 17.39
N GLN A 366 35.87 17.85 16.15
CA GLN A 366 37.24 17.60 15.70
C GLN A 366 38.12 18.86 15.85
N GLY A 367 37.62 20.04 15.43
CA GLY A 367 38.33 21.31 15.64
C GLY A 367 38.63 21.60 17.12
N LEU A 368 37.65 21.37 18.01
CA LEU A 368 37.84 21.53 19.45
C LEU A 368 38.82 20.49 20.04
N GLU A 369 38.83 19.26 19.53
CA GLU A 369 39.82 18.24 19.93
C GLU A 369 41.24 18.63 19.49
N GLU A 370 41.39 19.23 18.30
CA GLU A 370 42.68 19.75 17.82
C GLU A 370 43.15 20.98 18.62
N GLU A 371 42.27 21.92 18.95
CA GLU A 371 42.58 23.05 19.86
C GLU A 371 43.01 22.52 21.24
N VAL A 372 42.26 21.57 21.82
CA VAL A 372 42.60 20.96 23.11
C VAL A 372 43.95 20.22 23.05
N LYS A 373 44.26 19.56 21.93
CA LYS A 373 45.55 18.90 21.69
C LYS A 373 46.69 19.90 21.54
N GLN A 374 46.48 21.03 20.85
CA GLN A 374 47.43 22.13 20.74
C GLN A 374 47.71 22.78 22.11
N VAL A 375 46.67 23.09 22.88
CA VAL A 375 46.79 23.66 24.23
C VAL A 375 47.51 22.71 25.19
N LYS A 376 47.24 21.39 25.12
CA LYS A 376 47.99 20.36 25.87
C LYS A 376 49.47 20.33 25.48
N GLY A 377 49.78 20.47 24.18
CA GLY A 377 51.15 20.59 23.68
C GLY A 377 51.88 21.81 24.24
N SER A 378 51.29 23.00 24.12
CA SER A 378 51.85 24.24 24.67
C SER A 378 52.03 24.18 26.19
N LEU A 379 51.06 23.62 26.93
CA LEU A 379 51.16 23.43 28.38
C LEU A 379 52.32 22.50 28.77
N SER A 380 52.54 21.41 28.02
CA SER A 380 53.68 20.51 28.22
C SER A 380 55.02 21.25 28.02
N ASN A 381 55.12 22.04 26.95
CA ASN A 381 56.31 22.84 26.65
C ASN A 381 56.61 23.84 27.79
N SER A 382 55.63 24.67 28.19
CA SER A 382 55.80 25.58 29.33
C SER A 382 56.08 24.87 30.66
N GLN A 383 55.60 23.63 30.84
CA GLN A 383 55.94 22.82 32.04
C GLN A 383 57.38 22.30 31.99
N THR A 384 57.93 21.97 30.82
CA THR A 384 59.36 21.62 30.68
C THR A 384 60.26 22.84 30.83
N GLU A 385 59.90 24.00 30.26
CA GLU A 385 60.59 25.28 30.49
C GLU A 385 60.60 25.64 31.99
N LYS A 386 59.46 25.52 32.68
CA LYS A 386 59.38 25.73 34.14
C LYS A 386 60.36 24.83 34.89
N ARG A 387 60.47 23.54 34.54
CA ARG A 387 61.43 22.61 35.16
C ARG A 387 62.89 23.03 34.88
N GLN A 388 63.21 23.47 33.66
CA GLN A 388 64.55 23.96 33.32
C GLN A 388 64.92 25.24 34.09
N LEU A 389 64.00 26.21 34.19
CA LEU A 389 64.22 27.43 34.96
C LEU A 389 64.34 27.14 36.46
N GLN A 390 63.55 26.21 36.99
CA GLN A 390 63.64 25.79 38.38
C GLN A 390 64.96 25.05 38.68
N HIS A 391 65.46 24.22 37.76
CA HIS A 391 66.80 23.62 37.88
C HIS A 391 67.89 24.69 37.92
N ARG A 392 67.89 25.63 36.96
CA ARG A 392 68.84 26.77 36.91
C ARG A 392 68.79 27.60 38.20
N LEU A 393 67.60 27.85 38.76
CA LEU A 393 67.46 28.55 40.04
C LEU A 393 68.20 27.79 41.16
N THR A 394 67.97 26.48 41.30
CA THR A 394 68.65 25.69 42.35
C THR A 394 70.17 25.62 42.15
N ASP A 395 70.68 25.75 40.93
CA ASP A 395 72.13 25.79 40.68
C ASP A 395 72.72 27.16 41.03
N MET A 396 72.05 28.26 40.67
CA MET A 396 72.41 29.61 41.12
C MET A 396 72.38 29.72 42.66
N GLU A 397 71.43 29.06 43.33
CA GLU A 397 71.35 28.99 44.79
C GLU A 397 72.52 28.21 45.41
N LYS A 398 72.95 27.09 44.80
CA LYS A 398 74.17 26.35 45.20
C LYS A 398 75.42 27.19 44.98
N GLU A 399 75.56 27.86 43.84
CA GLU A 399 76.70 28.75 43.56
C GLU A 399 76.77 29.90 44.56
N LYS A 400 75.65 30.55 44.87
CA LYS A 400 75.55 31.58 45.91
C LYS A 400 75.96 31.04 47.29
N SER A 401 75.48 29.86 47.68
CA SER A 401 75.85 29.23 48.95
C SER A 401 77.33 28.88 49.01
N ASN A 402 77.91 28.37 47.92
CA ASN A 402 79.35 28.10 47.81
C ASN A 402 80.18 29.39 47.94
N GLN A 403 79.75 30.50 47.33
CA GLN A 403 80.38 31.81 47.47
C GLN A 403 80.27 32.35 48.91
N GLU A 404 79.12 32.19 49.57
CA GLU A 404 78.93 32.56 50.98
C GLU A 404 79.85 31.76 51.91
N ILE A 405 80.04 30.47 51.66
CA ILE A 405 80.96 29.60 52.40
C ILE A 405 82.43 30.01 52.20
N ASP A 406 82.85 30.28 50.97
CA ASP A 406 84.21 30.74 50.64
C ASP A 406 84.52 32.12 51.27
N LEU A 407 83.58 33.06 51.20
CA LEU A 407 83.69 34.36 51.87
C LEU A 407 83.75 34.21 53.40
N ALA A 408 82.93 33.33 54.00
CA ALA A 408 82.96 33.06 55.44
C ALA A 408 84.29 32.40 55.89
N PHE A 409 84.88 31.53 55.05
CA PHE A 409 86.20 30.96 55.30
C PHE A 409 87.31 32.03 55.24
N LYS A 410 87.29 32.88 54.21
CA LYS A 410 88.23 34.00 54.07
C LYS A 410 88.13 35.00 55.23
N LEU A 411 86.92 35.34 55.67
CA LEU A 411 86.68 36.19 56.84
C LEU A 411 87.24 35.56 58.14
N LYS A 412 87.04 34.25 58.36
CA LYS A 412 87.63 33.56 59.52
C LYS A 412 89.16 33.57 59.51
N SER A 413 89.78 33.39 58.33
CA SER A 413 91.24 33.47 58.17
C SER A 413 91.78 34.84 58.55
N LEU A 414 91.17 35.91 58.04
CA LEU A 414 91.53 37.30 58.37
C LEU A 414 91.31 37.65 59.85
N GLN A 415 90.23 37.15 60.46
CA GLN A 415 89.96 37.31 61.89
C GLN A 415 91.07 36.65 62.73
N GLN A 416 91.52 35.45 62.36
CA GLN A 416 92.60 34.75 63.06
C GLN A 416 93.94 35.49 62.96
N SER A 417 94.29 36.10 61.82
CA SER A 417 95.50 36.93 61.74
C SER A 417 95.43 38.18 62.62
N PHE A 418 94.27 38.85 62.65
CA PHE A 418 94.07 40.05 63.46
C PHE A 418 94.15 39.76 64.97
N ASP A 419 93.54 38.66 65.45
CA ASP A 419 93.61 38.29 66.86
C ASP A 419 95.02 37.82 67.30
N MET A 420 95.88 37.36 66.37
CA MET A 420 97.31 37.13 66.66
C MET A 420 98.07 38.44 66.89
N GLU A 421 97.97 39.44 66.00
CA GLU A 421 98.59 40.77 66.22
C GLU A 421 98.11 41.41 67.52
N ARG A 422 96.81 41.24 67.83
CA ARG A 422 96.19 41.73 69.06
C ARG A 422 96.75 41.07 70.33
N ALA A 423 97.18 39.81 70.25
CA ALA A 423 97.86 39.13 71.34
C ALA A 423 99.28 39.66 71.56
N GLU A 424 100.04 39.94 70.50
CA GLU A 424 101.38 40.55 70.59
C GLU A 424 101.32 41.98 71.15
N HIS A 425 100.33 42.77 70.73
CA HIS A 425 100.05 44.08 71.31
C HIS A 425 99.65 44.02 72.79
N LYS A 426 98.99 42.95 73.23
CA LYS A 426 98.68 42.73 74.66
C LYS A 426 99.93 42.35 75.46
N ALA A 427 100.82 41.54 74.90
CA ALA A 427 102.07 41.11 75.54
C ALA A 427 103.14 42.21 75.63
N THR A 428 103.11 43.20 74.73
CA THR A 428 103.95 44.41 74.82
C THR A 428 103.40 45.42 75.84
N LYS A 429 102.07 45.55 75.97
CA LYS A 429 101.43 46.45 76.96
C LYS A 429 101.75 46.08 78.42
N THR A 430 101.98 44.81 78.73
CA THR A 430 102.28 44.33 80.10
C THR A 430 103.73 44.54 80.57
N ARG A 431 104.59 45.23 79.82
CA ARG A 431 106.00 45.47 80.18
C ARG A 431 106.33 46.90 80.66
N LEU A 432 105.32 47.77 80.82
CA LEU A 432 105.52 49.21 81.09
C LEU A 432 104.55 49.77 82.15
N ALA A 433 104.48 49.16 83.34
CA ALA A 433 103.73 49.70 84.48
C ALA A 433 104.28 49.21 85.83
N ASP A 434 105.22 49.95 86.43
CA ASP A 434 105.60 49.77 87.85
C ASP A 434 106.28 51.03 88.41
N LYS A 435 105.69 51.69 89.43
CA LYS A 435 106.31 52.81 90.20
C LYS A 435 105.45 53.34 91.38
N ASN A 436 105.99 53.21 92.60
CA ASN A 436 105.85 54.06 93.81
C ASN A 436 104.46 54.29 94.48
N GLN A 437 104.33 54.78 95.73
CA GLN A 437 104.97 54.51 97.06
C GLN A 437 104.29 55.42 98.14
N ILE A 438 104.47 55.13 99.46
CA ILE A 438 104.55 56.13 100.59
C ILE A 438 103.21 56.76 101.08
N TYR A 439 102.95 57.22 102.34
CA TYR A 439 103.62 57.23 103.68
C TYR A 439 102.54 57.35 104.82
N GLU A 440 102.88 57.03 106.08
CA GLU A 440 102.70 57.92 107.27
C GLU A 440 103.45 57.37 108.53
N SER A 441 103.66 58.18 109.58
CA SER A 441 104.62 57.88 110.68
C SER A 441 104.52 58.76 111.95
N ILE A 442 105.22 58.36 113.03
CA ILE A 442 105.66 59.12 114.25
C ILE A 442 104.62 59.44 115.36
N GLU A 443 104.88 58.94 116.59
CA GLU A 443 105.20 59.78 117.76
C GLU A 443 106.03 59.02 118.82
N GLU A 444 106.73 59.72 119.72
CA GLU A 444 107.92 59.23 120.44
C GLU A 444 107.84 59.21 121.99
N ALA A 445 108.84 58.59 122.63
CA ALA A 445 108.92 58.36 124.07
C ALA A 445 109.42 59.57 124.89
N LYS A 446 108.97 59.67 126.16
CA LYS A 446 109.48 60.62 127.18
C LYS A 446 109.46 60.04 128.60
N SER A 447 110.49 59.31 129.01
CA SER A 447 110.75 59.06 130.43
C SER A 447 112.17 58.55 130.73
N GLU A 448 113.02 59.42 131.27
CA GLU A 448 114.01 59.21 132.33
C GLU A 448 114.50 60.62 132.72
N ALA A 449 114.93 61.02 133.91
CA ALA A 449 114.97 60.46 135.24
C ALA A 449 115.79 61.46 136.08
N LEU A 450 115.26 62.66 136.33
CA LEU A 450 115.85 63.59 137.30
C LEU A 450 115.68 63.00 138.71
N LYS A 451 116.65 62.17 139.13
CA LYS A 451 116.78 61.67 140.50
C LYS A 451 117.92 62.40 141.21
N GLY A 452 117.57 63.18 142.23
CA GLY A 452 118.52 63.76 143.17
C GLY A 452 117.79 64.33 144.39
N MET A 453 118.21 63.93 145.59
CA MET A 453 117.84 64.51 146.90
C MET A 453 116.33 64.78 147.10
N GLU A 454 115.52 63.85 147.62
CA GLU A 454 115.77 62.84 148.67
C GLU A 454 116.29 63.46 149.99
N ARG A 455 115.38 63.66 150.98
CA ARG A 455 115.44 63.01 152.31
C ARG A 455 114.37 63.44 153.33
N THR A 456 113.84 64.67 153.26
CA THR A 456 113.28 65.36 154.45
C THR A 456 111.77 65.22 154.74
N LEU A 457 111.04 64.28 154.13
CA LEU A 457 109.69 63.93 154.59
C LEU A 457 109.40 62.42 154.46
N GLN A 458 110.12 61.65 155.27
CA GLN A 458 110.08 60.18 155.29
C GLN A 458 108.84 59.62 156.02
N GLU A 459 108.14 60.44 156.81
CA GLU A 459 107.20 59.98 157.85
C GLU A 459 105.76 59.83 157.33
N GLU A 460 105.25 60.80 156.57
CA GLU A 460 103.95 60.76 155.86
C GLU A 460 103.77 59.53 154.95
N ARG A 461 104.89 58.94 154.50
CA ARG A 461 104.91 57.75 153.63
C ARG A 461 104.28 56.52 154.29
N SER A 462 104.27 56.47 155.63
CA SER A 462 103.78 55.33 156.41
C SER A 462 102.27 55.07 156.23
N TYR A 463 101.43 56.08 156.37
CA TYR A 463 99.98 55.95 156.24
C TYR A 463 99.50 55.83 154.78
N LYS A 464 100.19 56.49 153.85
CA LYS A 464 99.84 56.46 152.42
C LYS A 464 99.95 55.05 151.81
N LEU A 465 100.97 54.28 152.20
CA LEU A 465 101.28 52.95 151.65
C LEU A 465 100.17 51.91 151.81
N GLN A 466 99.33 52.00 152.85
CA GLN A 466 98.20 51.09 153.05
C GLN A 466 97.02 51.34 152.09
N LEU A 467 96.85 52.57 151.58
CA LEU A 467 95.79 52.89 150.62
C LEU A 467 96.20 52.53 149.18
N GLU A 468 97.45 52.79 148.79
CA GLU A 468 97.96 52.48 147.44
C GLU A 468 97.89 50.97 147.14
N SER A 469 98.16 50.10 148.13
CA SER A 469 98.07 48.64 147.95
C SER A 469 96.66 48.12 147.62
N ARG A 470 95.58 48.82 148.01
CA ARG A 470 94.21 48.46 147.65
C ARG A 470 93.83 48.93 146.25
N LEU A 471 94.30 50.11 145.83
CA LEU A 471 94.08 50.63 144.48
C LEU A 471 94.75 49.72 143.42
N LEU A 472 96.02 49.38 143.64
CA LEU A 472 96.80 48.52 142.73
C LEU A 472 96.17 47.13 142.51
N HIS A 473 95.38 46.64 143.48
CA HIS A 473 94.66 45.37 143.36
C HIS A 473 93.48 45.50 142.39
N LEU A 474 92.65 46.54 142.55
CA LEU A 474 91.50 46.82 141.68
C LEU A 474 91.93 47.16 140.25
N GLU A 475 93.01 47.92 140.07
CA GLU A 475 93.58 48.20 138.74
C GLU A 475 93.99 46.92 138.00
N LYS A 476 94.54 45.94 138.73
CA LYS A 476 94.93 44.65 138.17
C LYS A 476 93.72 43.79 137.77
N GLU A 477 92.65 43.80 138.56
CA GLU A 477 91.38 43.15 138.20
C GLU A 477 90.75 43.79 136.96
N TYR A 478 90.73 45.12 136.89
CA TYR A 478 90.19 45.87 135.75
C TYR A 478 90.97 45.59 134.45
N SER A 479 92.31 45.53 134.53
CA SER A 479 93.17 45.18 133.39
C SER A 479 93.00 43.74 132.92
N MET A 480 92.65 42.81 133.81
CA MET A 480 92.32 41.43 133.45
C MET A 480 90.98 41.37 132.70
N LEU A 481 89.98 42.09 133.21
CA LEU A 481 88.64 42.13 132.63
C LEU A 481 88.60 42.82 131.25
N ASP A 482 89.42 43.85 131.03
CA ASP A 482 89.62 44.48 129.71
C ASP A 482 90.25 43.51 128.68
N CYS A 483 91.19 42.67 129.11
CA CYS A 483 91.79 41.64 128.27
C CYS A 483 90.75 40.58 127.87
N ASP A 484 89.95 40.11 128.82
CA ASP A 484 88.87 39.15 128.56
C ASP A 484 87.75 39.74 127.69
N TYR A 485 87.39 41.02 127.90
CA TYR A 485 86.45 41.75 127.05
C TYR A 485 86.95 41.80 125.60
N LYS A 486 88.20 42.24 125.36
CA LYS A 486 88.80 42.31 124.02
C LYS A 486 88.92 40.92 123.37
N GLN A 487 89.18 39.88 124.16
CA GLN A 487 89.18 38.51 123.66
C GLN A 487 87.76 38.03 123.28
N ALA A 488 86.73 38.43 124.01
CA ALA A 488 85.33 38.15 123.68
C ALA A 488 84.86 38.92 122.44
N GLU A 489 85.24 40.20 122.31
CA GLU A 489 84.95 41.05 121.16
C GLU A 489 85.58 40.48 119.87
N HIS A 490 86.85 40.06 119.92
CA HIS A 490 87.49 39.37 118.80
C HIS A 490 86.81 38.03 118.44
N LYS A 491 86.32 37.27 119.44
CA LYS A 491 85.51 36.05 119.19
C LYS A 491 84.18 36.40 118.51
N LEU A 492 83.51 37.48 118.90
CA LEU A 492 82.27 37.94 118.26
C LEU A 492 82.49 38.36 116.80
N ASP A 493 83.57 39.06 116.46
CA ASP A 493 83.87 39.41 115.06
C ASP A 493 84.27 38.21 114.20
N LYS A 494 84.95 37.21 114.78
CA LYS A 494 85.15 35.90 114.14
C LYS A 494 83.84 35.18 113.87
N LEU A 495 82.85 35.28 114.77
CA LEU A 495 81.52 34.70 114.57
C LEU A 495 80.65 35.50 113.58
N ARG A 496 80.73 36.84 113.57
CA ARG A 496 80.08 37.72 112.58
C ARG A 496 80.58 37.39 111.18
N THR A 497 81.89 37.46 110.96
CA THR A 497 82.49 37.13 109.64
C THR A 497 82.24 35.68 109.18
N HIS A 498 82.06 34.73 110.10
CA HIS A 498 81.62 33.37 109.74
C HIS A 498 80.12 33.30 109.40
N LYS A 499 79.26 34.00 110.13
CA LYS A 499 77.82 34.11 109.83
C LYS A 499 77.59 34.78 108.48
N ASP A 500 78.33 35.84 108.18
CA ASP A 500 78.13 36.62 106.95
C ASP A 500 78.59 35.83 105.71
N LYS A 501 79.67 35.04 105.81
CA LYS A 501 80.06 34.04 104.79
C LYS A 501 78.98 32.97 104.58
N LEU A 502 78.44 32.40 105.67
CA LEU A 502 77.34 31.43 105.57
C LEU A 502 76.08 32.06 104.95
N ALA A 503 75.81 33.35 105.20
CA ALA A 503 74.70 34.06 104.58
C ALA A 503 74.93 34.29 103.08
N GLU A 504 76.16 34.60 102.66
CA GLU A 504 76.55 34.68 101.25
C GLU A 504 76.43 33.32 100.54
N GLU A 505 76.94 32.24 101.14
CA GLU A 505 76.77 30.87 100.64
C GLU A 505 75.28 30.49 100.52
N VAL A 506 74.47 30.76 101.54
CA VAL A 506 73.01 30.50 101.50
C VAL A 506 72.32 31.34 100.43
N CYS A 507 72.76 32.58 100.18
CA CYS A 507 72.25 33.41 99.09
C CYS A 507 72.59 32.82 97.72
N VAL A 508 73.83 32.35 97.52
CA VAL A 508 74.28 31.68 96.29
C VAL A 508 73.51 30.37 96.05
N TRP A 509 73.36 29.52 97.08
CA TRP A 509 72.53 28.30 97.00
C TRP A 509 71.03 28.61 96.80
N GLY A 510 70.54 29.75 97.29
CA GLY A 510 69.22 30.28 96.98
C GLY A 510 69.07 30.62 95.49
N GLY A 511 70.04 31.36 94.94
CA GLY A 511 70.09 31.70 93.51
C GLY A 511 70.12 30.48 92.60
N PHE A 512 70.98 29.50 92.88
CA PHE A 512 71.03 28.24 92.12
C PHE A 512 69.70 27.46 92.19
N ARG A 513 69.06 27.41 93.37
CA ARG A 513 67.76 26.74 93.54
C ARG A 513 66.67 27.41 92.71
N VAL A 514 66.56 28.74 92.77
CA VAL A 514 65.59 29.51 91.97
C VAL A 514 65.85 29.34 90.47
N GLN A 515 67.12 29.32 90.05
CA GLN A 515 67.47 29.07 88.64
C GLN A 515 67.04 27.66 88.18
N GLU A 516 67.19 26.64 89.03
CA GLU A 516 66.80 25.27 88.70
C GLU A 516 65.27 25.06 88.74
N GLU A 517 64.57 25.72 89.68
CA GLU A 517 63.11 25.83 89.72
C GLU A 517 62.58 26.47 88.43
N GLN A 518 63.22 27.54 87.95
CA GLN A 518 62.87 28.22 86.71
C GLN A 518 63.13 27.34 85.48
N LYS A 519 64.25 26.60 85.42
CA LYS A 519 64.50 25.60 84.35
C LYS A 519 63.42 24.52 84.35
N ARG A 520 63.07 23.96 85.52
CA ARG A 520 61.98 22.98 85.65
C ARG A 520 60.64 23.52 85.16
N MET A 521 60.30 24.76 85.55
CA MET A 521 59.08 25.44 85.07
C MET A 521 59.05 25.58 83.54
N LEU A 522 60.17 25.98 82.93
CA LEU A 522 60.28 26.06 81.47
C LEU A 522 60.12 24.68 80.82
N SER A 523 60.90 23.67 81.23
CA SER A 523 60.80 22.31 80.68
C SER A 523 59.44 21.65 80.91
N GLN A 524 58.75 21.95 82.01
CA GLN A 524 57.37 21.48 82.26
C GLN A 524 56.38 22.17 81.32
N ASN A 525 56.54 23.47 81.05
CA ASN A 525 55.71 24.19 80.08
C ASN A 525 55.96 23.70 78.64
N ASP A 526 57.22 23.44 78.27
CA ASP A 526 57.58 22.85 76.98
C ASP A 526 56.97 21.44 76.82
N LEU A 527 57.05 20.60 77.86
CA LEU A 527 56.43 19.27 77.88
C LEU A 527 54.90 19.34 77.80
N ASN A 528 54.29 20.31 78.49
CA ASN A 528 52.84 20.54 78.41
C ASN A 528 52.42 20.98 76.99
N ALA A 529 53.19 21.88 76.35
CA ALA A 529 52.95 22.34 74.98
C ALA A 529 53.12 21.20 73.96
N GLN A 530 54.17 20.39 74.09
CA GLN A 530 54.36 19.18 73.28
C GLN A 530 53.21 18.18 73.48
N THR A 531 52.75 17.98 74.72
CA THR A 531 51.60 17.09 75.03
C THR A 531 50.31 17.60 74.39
N GLN A 532 50.06 18.91 74.41
CA GLN A 532 48.92 19.53 73.71
C GLN A 532 49.05 19.37 72.17
N GLN A 533 50.24 19.56 71.61
CA GLN A 533 50.50 19.37 70.18
C GLN A 533 50.29 17.91 69.75
N VAL A 534 50.78 16.93 70.51
CA VAL A 534 50.54 15.50 70.27
C VAL A 534 49.04 15.18 70.37
N THR A 535 48.34 15.74 71.36
CA THR A 535 46.88 15.56 71.50
C THR A 535 46.12 16.12 70.30
N ALA A 536 46.49 17.29 69.81
CA ALA A 536 45.93 17.90 68.60
C ALA A 536 46.20 17.03 67.36
N LEU A 537 47.44 16.57 67.16
CA LEU A 537 47.81 15.68 66.06
C LEU A 537 47.03 14.37 66.09
N CYS A 538 46.92 13.71 67.25
CA CYS A 538 46.09 12.50 67.41
C CYS A 538 44.59 12.75 67.20
N SER A 539 44.11 13.99 67.37
CA SER A 539 42.72 14.34 67.01
C SER A 539 42.54 14.50 65.50
N SER A 540 43.47 15.17 64.80
CA SER A 540 43.44 15.24 63.33
C SER A 540 43.69 13.88 62.67
N GLU A 541 44.53 13.01 63.24
CA GLU A 541 44.74 11.65 62.76
C GLU A 541 43.45 10.82 62.84
N LYS A 542 42.67 10.97 63.91
CA LYS A 542 41.36 10.33 64.05
C LYS A 542 40.35 10.87 63.04
N GLN A 543 40.31 12.18 62.83
CA GLN A 543 39.45 12.80 61.82
C GLN A 543 39.82 12.31 60.40
N LEU A 544 41.09 12.36 60.02
CA LEU A 544 41.57 11.89 58.71
C LEU A 544 41.30 10.39 58.50
N LYS A 545 41.32 9.56 59.55
CA LYS A 545 40.90 8.15 59.47
C LYS A 545 39.40 7.98 59.27
N GLN A 546 38.57 8.83 59.87
CA GLN A 546 37.12 8.83 59.64
C GLN A 546 36.78 9.31 58.22
N GLU A 547 37.44 10.37 57.74
CA GLU A 547 37.32 10.87 56.36
C GLU A 547 37.79 9.83 55.34
N LEU A 548 38.92 9.16 55.57
CA LEU A 548 39.42 8.07 54.72
C LEU A 548 38.41 6.90 54.66
N ASN A 549 37.86 6.47 55.79
CA ASN A 549 36.87 5.40 55.81
C ASN A 549 35.61 5.80 55.04
N HIS A 550 35.09 7.02 55.25
CA HIS A 550 33.93 7.53 54.52
C HIS A 550 34.18 7.61 53.01
N LEU A 551 35.37 8.01 52.58
CA LEU A 551 35.77 8.01 51.17
C LEU A 551 35.92 6.59 50.59
N LEU A 552 36.32 5.60 51.39
CA LEU A 552 36.37 4.19 50.98
C LEU A 552 34.96 3.59 50.85
N ASP A 553 34.04 3.89 51.78
CA ASP A 553 32.64 3.47 51.70
C ASP A 553 31.94 4.10 50.48
N MET A 554 32.16 5.41 50.26
CA MET A 554 31.67 6.15 49.09
C MET A 554 32.23 5.56 47.79
N LYS A 555 33.53 5.28 47.73
CA LYS A 555 34.17 4.59 46.60
C LYS A 555 33.51 3.25 46.34
N HIS A 556 33.27 2.42 47.37
CA HIS A 556 32.69 1.11 47.20
C HIS A 556 31.23 1.17 46.70
N SER A 557 30.45 2.16 47.18
CA SER A 557 29.11 2.44 46.66
C SER A 557 29.14 2.85 45.18
N LEU A 558 30.08 3.71 44.77
CA LEU A 558 30.25 4.12 43.38
C LEU A 558 30.77 2.98 42.49
N GLU A 559 31.65 2.11 42.99
CA GLU A 559 32.09 0.89 42.29
C GLU A 559 30.91 -0.05 42.05
N LYS A 560 30.04 -0.26 43.05
CA LYS A 560 28.81 -1.06 42.87
C LYS A 560 27.87 -0.43 41.85
N GLN A 561 27.61 0.89 41.92
CA GLN A 561 26.75 1.58 40.95
C GLN A 561 27.29 1.47 39.51
N ASN A 562 28.61 1.55 39.31
CA ASN A 562 29.22 1.35 37.99
C ASN A 562 29.10 -0.12 37.51
N GLN A 563 29.14 -1.11 38.41
CA GLN A 563 28.87 -2.51 38.05
C GLN A 563 27.41 -2.73 37.66
N GLU A 564 26.46 -2.13 38.40
CA GLU A 564 25.03 -2.19 38.11
C GLU A 564 24.73 -1.56 36.73
N LEU A 565 25.21 -0.34 36.48
CA LEU A 565 25.09 0.34 35.18
C LEU A 565 25.78 -0.43 34.03
N SER A 566 26.89 -1.12 34.32
CA SER A 566 27.56 -1.97 33.32
C SER A 566 26.75 -3.22 32.98
N ARG A 567 26.04 -3.79 33.97
CA ARG A 567 25.13 -4.93 33.79
C ARG A 567 23.88 -4.49 33.01
N GLU A 568 23.25 -3.39 33.42
CA GLU A 568 22.12 -2.78 32.68
C GLU A 568 22.51 -2.48 31.22
N ARG A 569 23.71 -1.93 30.98
CA ARG A 569 24.19 -1.70 29.60
C ARG A 569 24.33 -3.00 28.81
N GLN A 570 24.88 -4.07 29.41
CA GLN A 570 24.98 -5.38 28.75
C GLN A 570 23.61 -5.99 28.45
N GLU A 571 22.63 -5.82 29.34
CA GLU A 571 21.24 -6.25 29.13
C GLU A 571 20.60 -5.46 27.98
N THR A 572 20.81 -4.13 27.90
CA THR A 572 20.34 -3.33 26.75
C THR A 572 21.08 -3.60 25.45
N ASP A 573 22.39 -3.90 25.48
CA ASP A 573 23.16 -4.31 24.30
C ASP A 573 22.65 -5.67 23.76
N GLY A 574 22.24 -6.56 24.66
CA GLY A 574 21.57 -7.83 24.33
C GLY A 574 20.21 -7.63 23.68
N GLN A 575 19.32 -6.84 24.29
CA GLN A 575 18.02 -6.49 23.73
C GLN A 575 18.15 -5.78 22.37
N LEU A 576 19.11 -4.86 22.22
CA LEU A 576 19.40 -4.18 20.97
C LEU A 576 19.91 -5.14 19.88
N LYS A 577 20.59 -6.23 20.24
CA LYS A 577 20.94 -7.29 19.29
C LYS A 577 19.70 -8.09 18.89
N GLU A 578 18.89 -8.52 19.84
CA GLU A 578 17.66 -9.28 19.56
C GLU A 578 16.72 -8.51 18.63
N MET A 579 16.50 -7.22 18.88
CA MET A 579 15.69 -6.34 18.02
C MET A 579 16.29 -6.15 16.61
N LYS A 580 17.62 -6.28 16.45
CA LYS A 580 18.28 -6.28 15.12
C LYS A 580 18.10 -7.61 14.41
N ASP A 581 18.32 -8.72 15.11
CA ASP A 581 18.13 -10.07 14.57
C ASP A 581 16.66 -10.25 14.11
N GLN A 582 15.68 -9.76 14.89
CA GLN A 582 14.26 -9.67 14.50
C GLN A 582 14.02 -8.75 13.28
N LEU A 583 14.64 -7.57 13.24
CA LEU A 583 14.51 -6.65 12.09
C LEU A 583 15.10 -7.25 10.80
N GLU A 584 16.18 -8.03 10.88
CA GLU A 584 16.76 -8.72 9.73
C GLU A 584 15.82 -9.83 9.20
N THR A 585 15.11 -10.57 10.06
CA THR A 585 14.12 -11.55 9.61
C THR A 585 12.88 -10.88 8.99
N GLU A 586 12.39 -9.77 9.54
CA GLU A 586 11.31 -8.98 8.94
C GLU A 586 11.70 -8.37 7.58
N GLN A 587 12.95 -7.93 7.42
CA GLN A 587 13.48 -7.49 6.11
C GLN A 587 13.57 -8.65 5.11
N TYR A 588 13.91 -9.86 5.57
CA TYR A 588 13.90 -11.06 4.74
C TYR A 588 12.49 -11.43 4.28
N PHE A 589 11.50 -11.50 5.19
CA PHE A 589 10.10 -11.73 4.83
C PHE A 589 9.55 -10.65 3.90
N THR A 590 9.83 -9.37 4.18
CA THR A 590 9.50 -8.25 3.30
C THR A 590 10.08 -8.42 1.89
N THR A 591 11.28 -8.98 1.76
CA THR A 591 11.94 -9.24 0.47
C THR A 591 11.32 -10.43 -0.27
N LEU A 592 10.90 -11.47 0.45
CA LEU A 592 10.11 -12.57 -0.11
C LEU A 592 8.75 -12.08 -0.63
N TYR A 593 7.98 -11.33 0.17
CA TYR A 593 6.69 -10.78 -0.27
C TYR A 593 6.83 -9.83 -1.48
N LYS A 594 7.86 -8.97 -1.51
CA LYS A 594 8.18 -8.13 -2.69
C LYS A 594 8.56 -8.93 -3.94
N THR A 595 9.04 -10.17 -3.77
CA THR A 595 9.34 -11.08 -4.88
C THR A 595 8.09 -11.81 -5.36
N GLN A 596 7.30 -12.35 -4.43
CA GLN A 596 6.00 -12.98 -4.73
C GLN A 596 5.02 -12.00 -5.41
N ILE A 597 4.95 -10.74 -4.96
CA ILE A 597 4.13 -9.69 -5.61
C ILE A 597 4.62 -9.40 -7.03
N ARG A 598 5.93 -9.52 -7.30
CA ARG A 598 6.50 -9.33 -8.64
C ARG A 598 6.16 -10.49 -9.56
N GLU A 599 6.32 -11.71 -9.08
CA GLU A 599 5.96 -12.95 -9.79
C GLU A 599 4.46 -12.97 -10.13
N LEU A 600 3.59 -12.61 -9.18
CA LEU A 600 2.14 -12.50 -9.39
C LEU A 600 1.78 -11.36 -10.37
N LYS A 601 2.47 -10.22 -10.33
CA LYS A 601 2.30 -9.14 -11.33
C LYS A 601 2.71 -9.61 -12.72
N GLU A 602 3.88 -10.23 -12.85
CA GLU A 602 4.33 -10.79 -14.12
C GLU A 602 3.38 -11.87 -14.65
N GLU A 603 2.81 -12.72 -13.79
CA GLU A 603 1.76 -13.67 -14.19
C GLU A 603 0.49 -12.95 -14.67
N CYS A 604 0.04 -11.89 -13.98
CA CYS A 604 -1.09 -11.08 -14.44
C CYS A 604 -0.80 -10.42 -15.79
N ASP A 605 0.40 -9.87 -16.00
CA ASP A 605 0.81 -9.28 -17.29
C ASP A 605 0.91 -10.33 -18.40
N LYS A 606 1.38 -11.55 -18.09
CA LYS A 606 1.40 -12.69 -19.03
C LYS A 606 -0.04 -13.13 -19.38
N ARG A 607 -0.96 -13.19 -18.41
CA ARG A 607 -2.38 -13.50 -18.62
C ARG A 607 -3.11 -12.39 -19.41
N ASN A 608 -2.84 -11.12 -19.12
CA ASN A 608 -3.42 -9.98 -19.84
C ASN A 608 -2.97 -9.94 -21.30
N LYS A 609 -1.70 -10.24 -21.58
CA LYS A 609 -1.21 -10.41 -22.97
C LYS A 609 -1.94 -11.54 -23.69
N LEU A 610 -2.04 -12.72 -23.06
CA LEU A 610 -2.79 -13.86 -23.63
C LEU A 610 -4.28 -13.54 -23.84
N TYR A 611 -4.90 -12.75 -22.96
CA TYR A 611 -6.28 -12.29 -23.13
C TYR A 611 -6.43 -11.35 -24.34
N ASN A 612 -5.52 -10.38 -24.49
CA ASN A 612 -5.50 -9.48 -25.65
C ASN A 612 -5.23 -10.25 -26.96
N ASP A 613 -4.30 -11.20 -26.97
CA ASP A 613 -4.03 -12.11 -28.10
C ASP A 613 -5.25 -12.96 -28.49
N ILE A 614 -6.14 -13.25 -27.53
CA ILE A 614 -7.40 -13.98 -27.76
C ILE A 614 -8.49 -13.05 -28.27
N LEU A 615 -8.60 -11.82 -27.73
CA LEU A 615 -9.52 -10.80 -28.23
C LEU A 615 -9.21 -10.44 -29.70
N GLN A 616 -7.95 -10.22 -30.04
CA GLN A 616 -7.54 -9.93 -31.42
C GLN A 616 -7.94 -11.09 -32.37
N ARG A 617 -7.71 -12.35 -31.97
CA ARG A 617 -8.14 -13.51 -32.79
C ARG A 617 -9.66 -13.66 -32.89
N LEU A 618 -10.41 -13.25 -31.86
CA LEU A 618 -11.87 -13.22 -31.92
C LEU A 618 -12.37 -12.13 -32.89
N GLU A 619 -11.68 -10.99 -32.97
CA GLU A 619 -11.94 -9.94 -33.94
C GLU A 619 -11.59 -10.40 -35.37
N GLU A 620 -10.42 -11.01 -35.58
CA GLU A 620 -10.00 -11.65 -36.84
C GLU A 620 -11.06 -12.69 -37.32
N TYR A 621 -11.50 -13.60 -36.44
CA TYR A 621 -12.56 -14.58 -36.79
C TYR A 621 -13.93 -13.95 -37.01
N GLN A 622 -14.21 -12.79 -36.41
CA GLN A 622 -15.45 -12.05 -36.63
C GLN A 622 -15.44 -11.39 -38.02
N GLU A 623 -14.31 -10.80 -38.45
CA GLU A 623 -14.12 -10.30 -39.81
C GLU A 623 -14.20 -11.43 -40.87
N GLU A 624 -13.55 -12.58 -40.62
CA GLU A 624 -13.66 -13.76 -41.50
C GLU A 624 -15.12 -14.23 -41.65
N ARG A 625 -15.85 -14.34 -40.53
CA ARG A 625 -17.26 -14.74 -40.52
C ARG A 625 -18.13 -13.76 -41.31
N ASP A 626 -17.95 -12.46 -41.13
CA ASP A 626 -18.80 -11.45 -41.74
C ASP A 626 -18.45 -11.25 -43.23
N SER A 627 -17.19 -11.47 -43.62
CA SER A 627 -16.76 -11.64 -45.02
C SER A 627 -17.41 -12.86 -45.68
N LEU A 628 -17.43 -14.02 -45.01
CA LEU A 628 -18.11 -15.23 -45.50
C LEU A 628 -19.63 -15.05 -45.58
N ALA A 629 -20.24 -14.33 -44.64
CA ALA A 629 -21.66 -13.98 -44.68
C ALA A 629 -22.00 -13.07 -45.87
N ALA A 630 -21.15 -12.08 -46.17
CA ALA A 630 -21.29 -11.23 -47.35
C ALA A 630 -21.17 -12.05 -48.66
N GLN A 631 -20.18 -12.94 -48.75
CA GLN A 631 -20.03 -13.86 -49.90
C GLN A 631 -21.24 -14.78 -50.07
N LEU A 632 -21.80 -15.31 -48.97
CA LEU A 632 -23.01 -16.12 -49.00
C LEU A 632 -24.24 -15.32 -49.46
N GLY A 633 -24.38 -14.06 -49.02
CA GLY A 633 -25.43 -13.15 -49.50
C GLY A 633 -25.35 -12.84 -51.00
N VAL A 634 -24.14 -12.64 -51.53
CA VAL A 634 -23.90 -12.51 -52.98
C VAL A 634 -24.22 -13.81 -53.74
N SER A 635 -23.94 -14.97 -53.14
CA SER A 635 -24.29 -16.27 -53.73
C SER A 635 -25.81 -16.51 -53.75
N LEU A 636 -26.51 -16.21 -52.63
CA LEU A 636 -27.96 -16.33 -52.52
C LEU A 636 -28.69 -15.42 -53.51
N THR A 637 -28.36 -14.12 -53.52
CA THR A 637 -28.96 -13.17 -54.49
C THR A 637 -28.70 -13.55 -55.94
N LYS A 638 -27.56 -14.18 -56.25
CA LYS A 638 -27.31 -14.77 -57.56
C LYS A 638 -28.24 -15.96 -57.84
N VAL A 639 -28.38 -16.90 -56.90
CA VAL A 639 -29.31 -18.06 -57.04
C VAL A 639 -30.75 -17.59 -57.21
N ASP A 640 -31.20 -16.59 -56.45
CA ASP A 640 -32.54 -16.01 -56.58
C ASP A 640 -32.75 -15.38 -57.98
N SER A 641 -31.73 -14.67 -58.50
CA SER A 641 -31.78 -14.10 -59.85
C SER A 641 -31.82 -15.16 -60.95
N GLU A 642 -31.11 -16.29 -60.77
CA GLU A 642 -31.13 -17.40 -61.71
C GLU A 642 -32.46 -18.17 -61.65
N GLN A 643 -33.02 -18.35 -60.44
CA GLN A 643 -34.32 -19.00 -60.26
C GLN A 643 -35.47 -18.16 -60.82
N LEU A 644 -35.40 -16.83 -60.70
CA LEU A 644 -36.30 -15.90 -61.38
C LEU A 644 -36.16 -16.02 -62.91
N ALA A 645 -34.94 -16.05 -63.44
CA ALA A 645 -34.69 -16.22 -64.87
C ALA A 645 -35.22 -17.57 -65.41
N ARG A 646 -35.08 -18.66 -64.65
CA ARG A 646 -35.68 -19.97 -64.98
C ARG A 646 -37.21 -19.90 -64.96
N SER A 647 -37.82 -19.32 -63.93
CA SER A 647 -39.29 -19.19 -63.84
C SER A 647 -39.86 -18.39 -65.02
N ILE A 648 -39.17 -17.33 -65.46
CA ILE A 648 -39.55 -16.56 -66.66
C ILE A 648 -39.43 -17.44 -67.92
N ALA A 649 -38.33 -18.19 -68.07
CA ALA A 649 -38.12 -19.08 -69.22
C ALA A 649 -39.15 -20.23 -69.27
N GLU A 650 -39.52 -20.80 -68.13
CA GLU A 650 -40.55 -21.83 -67.98
C GLU A 650 -41.95 -21.28 -68.34
N GLU A 651 -42.28 -20.05 -67.94
CA GLU A 651 -43.52 -19.39 -68.35
C GLU A 651 -43.55 -19.14 -69.87
N GLN A 652 -42.46 -18.62 -70.45
CA GLN A 652 -42.36 -18.43 -71.90
C GLN A 652 -42.50 -19.76 -72.66
N TYR A 653 -41.85 -20.83 -72.20
CA TYR A 653 -41.98 -22.15 -72.80
C TYR A 653 -43.42 -22.71 -72.67
N SER A 654 -44.05 -22.54 -71.51
CA SER A 654 -45.46 -22.90 -71.29
C SER A 654 -46.40 -22.16 -72.25
N ASN A 655 -46.12 -20.88 -72.53
CA ASN A 655 -46.93 -20.07 -73.45
C ASN A 655 -46.71 -20.45 -74.92
N LEU A 656 -45.47 -20.76 -75.32
CA LEU A 656 -45.16 -21.30 -76.66
C LEU A 656 -45.79 -22.69 -76.89
N GLU A 657 -45.79 -23.57 -75.89
CA GLU A 657 -46.42 -24.89 -75.99
C GLU A 657 -47.96 -24.77 -76.06
N LYS A 658 -48.58 -23.81 -75.35
CA LYS A 658 -50.00 -23.45 -75.54
C LYS A 658 -50.28 -22.95 -76.96
N GLU A 659 -49.45 -22.05 -77.49
CA GLU A 659 -49.61 -21.53 -78.86
C GLU A 659 -49.49 -22.65 -79.89
N LYS A 660 -48.48 -23.52 -79.77
CA LYS A 660 -48.32 -24.73 -80.58
C LYS A 660 -49.55 -25.63 -80.52
N ILE A 661 -50.11 -25.89 -79.34
CA ILE A 661 -51.35 -26.69 -79.20
C ILE A 661 -52.53 -26.01 -79.89
N MET A 662 -52.68 -24.68 -79.78
CA MET A 662 -53.71 -23.94 -80.52
C MET A 662 -53.51 -24.05 -82.05
N LYS A 663 -52.27 -23.90 -82.54
CA LYS A 663 -51.96 -24.02 -83.97
C LYS A 663 -52.16 -25.45 -84.49
N GLU A 664 -51.82 -26.46 -83.70
CA GLU A 664 -52.16 -27.85 -84.03
C GLU A 664 -53.67 -28.08 -84.11
N LEU A 665 -54.48 -27.47 -83.23
CA LEU A 665 -55.94 -27.56 -83.26
C LEU A 665 -56.54 -26.81 -84.47
N GLU A 666 -56.05 -25.60 -84.78
CA GLU A 666 -56.41 -24.86 -86.01
C GLU A 666 -56.11 -25.69 -87.27
N ILE A 667 -54.94 -26.33 -87.34
CA ILE A 667 -54.56 -27.21 -88.47
C ILE A 667 -55.46 -28.45 -88.52
N LYS A 668 -55.75 -29.08 -87.37
CA LYS A 668 -56.64 -30.27 -87.30
C LYS A 668 -58.08 -29.93 -87.75
N ASP A 669 -58.59 -28.76 -87.40
CA ASP A 669 -59.89 -28.26 -87.86
C ASP A 669 -59.90 -27.91 -89.35
N MET A 670 -58.89 -27.19 -89.86
CA MET A 670 -58.72 -26.95 -91.30
C MET A 670 -58.64 -28.27 -92.09
N MET A 671 -57.90 -29.26 -91.59
CA MET A 671 -57.83 -30.61 -92.19
C MET A 671 -59.14 -31.40 -92.06
N ALA A 672 -59.96 -31.16 -91.04
CA ALA A 672 -61.28 -31.76 -90.92
C ALA A 672 -62.24 -31.15 -91.94
N ARG A 673 -62.28 -29.82 -92.04
CA ARG A 673 -63.09 -29.09 -93.03
C ARG A 673 -62.70 -29.45 -94.46
N HIS A 674 -61.42 -29.47 -94.82
CA HIS A 674 -61.00 -29.89 -96.17
C HIS A 674 -61.30 -31.36 -96.48
N ARG A 675 -61.33 -32.27 -95.48
CA ARG A 675 -61.79 -33.65 -95.70
C ARG A 675 -63.30 -33.74 -95.91
N GLN A 676 -64.10 -32.95 -95.19
CA GLN A 676 -65.53 -32.84 -95.45
C GLN A 676 -65.79 -32.25 -96.84
N GLU A 677 -65.13 -31.14 -97.19
CA GLU A 677 -65.21 -30.51 -98.52
C GLU A 677 -64.73 -31.41 -99.68
N LEU A 678 -63.94 -32.45 -99.40
CA LEU A 678 -63.59 -33.49 -100.37
C LEU A 678 -64.68 -34.55 -100.44
N GLY A 679 -65.15 -35.07 -99.30
CA GLY A 679 -66.26 -36.03 -99.26
C GLY A 679 -67.56 -35.50 -99.87
N ASP A 680 -67.88 -34.22 -99.65
CA ASP A 680 -69.02 -33.54 -100.27
C ASP A 680 -68.88 -33.45 -101.80
N LYS A 681 -67.66 -33.22 -102.30
CA LYS A 681 -67.35 -33.22 -103.74
C LYS A 681 -67.36 -34.62 -104.33
N GLU A 682 -66.85 -35.62 -103.62
CA GLU A 682 -66.89 -37.03 -104.01
C GLU A 682 -68.33 -37.54 -104.08
N ALA A 683 -69.18 -37.19 -103.12
CA ALA A 683 -70.61 -37.48 -103.16
C ALA A 683 -71.32 -36.75 -104.32
N THR A 684 -70.95 -35.50 -104.59
CA THR A 684 -71.46 -34.75 -105.75
C THR A 684 -71.05 -35.41 -107.07
N ILE A 685 -69.77 -35.82 -107.19
CA ILE A 685 -69.25 -36.55 -108.35
C ILE A 685 -70.00 -37.87 -108.53
N GLY A 686 -70.15 -38.67 -107.47
CA GLY A 686 -70.92 -39.93 -107.53
C GLY A 686 -72.36 -39.73 -108.00
N SER A 687 -73.05 -38.68 -107.55
CA SER A 687 -74.41 -38.36 -108.03
C SER A 687 -74.46 -37.94 -109.52
N LEU A 688 -73.39 -37.29 -110.01
CA LEU A 688 -73.24 -36.93 -111.42
C LEU A 688 -72.85 -38.15 -112.27
N GLU A 689 -72.04 -39.08 -111.74
CA GLU A 689 -71.66 -40.34 -112.39
C GLU A 689 -72.85 -41.31 -112.47
N GLU A 690 -73.67 -41.40 -111.42
CA GLU A 690 -74.94 -42.14 -111.43
C GLU A 690 -75.91 -41.52 -112.44
N SER A 691 -76.10 -40.19 -112.43
CA SER A 691 -76.95 -39.50 -113.42
C SER A 691 -76.43 -39.65 -114.86
N ASN A 692 -75.12 -39.66 -115.09
CA ASN A 692 -74.52 -39.90 -116.40
C ASN A 692 -74.71 -41.37 -116.83
N SER A 693 -74.68 -42.30 -115.87
CA SER A 693 -74.96 -43.72 -116.10
C SER A 693 -76.44 -43.96 -116.47
N THR A 694 -77.39 -43.31 -115.78
CA THR A 694 -78.81 -43.39 -116.16
C THR A 694 -79.06 -42.76 -117.52
N LEU A 695 -78.48 -41.59 -117.81
CA LEU A 695 -78.56 -40.97 -119.14
C LEU A 695 -77.95 -41.84 -120.25
N THR A 696 -76.90 -42.61 -119.95
CA THR A 696 -76.30 -43.58 -120.88
C THR A 696 -77.25 -44.75 -121.15
N VAL A 697 -77.95 -45.24 -120.12
CA VAL A 697 -79.01 -46.27 -120.26
C VAL A 697 -80.20 -45.72 -121.05
N ASP A 698 -80.65 -44.50 -120.78
CA ASP A 698 -81.75 -43.85 -121.50
C ASP A 698 -81.41 -43.63 -122.99
N VAL A 699 -80.17 -43.24 -123.31
CA VAL A 699 -79.68 -43.15 -124.70
C VAL A 699 -79.66 -44.52 -125.39
N ALA A 700 -79.32 -45.60 -124.67
CA ALA A 700 -79.39 -46.95 -125.20
C ALA A 700 -80.86 -47.41 -125.43
N ASN A 701 -81.77 -47.09 -124.50
CA ASN A 701 -83.20 -47.37 -124.65
C ASN A 701 -83.79 -46.63 -125.87
N LEU A 702 -83.52 -45.34 -126.00
CA LEU A 702 -83.93 -44.52 -127.15
C LEU A 702 -83.32 -45.01 -128.48
N ALA A 703 -82.13 -45.61 -128.45
CA ALA A 703 -81.54 -46.25 -129.63
C ALA A 703 -82.29 -47.54 -130.03
N ASN A 704 -82.71 -48.35 -129.05
CA ASN A 704 -83.52 -49.55 -129.28
C ASN A 704 -84.91 -49.19 -129.80
N GLU A 705 -85.61 -48.23 -129.17
CA GLU A 705 -86.91 -47.71 -129.64
C GLU A 705 -86.83 -47.20 -131.08
N LYS A 706 -85.77 -46.47 -131.42
CA LYS A 706 -85.50 -46.00 -132.78
C LYS A 706 -85.30 -47.16 -133.77
N GLU A 707 -84.62 -48.24 -133.37
CA GLU A 707 -84.45 -49.42 -134.23
C GLU A 707 -85.76 -50.19 -134.42
N GLU A 708 -86.58 -50.33 -133.38
CA GLU A 708 -87.90 -50.95 -133.46
C GLU A 708 -88.85 -50.15 -134.36
N LEU A 709 -88.91 -48.81 -134.21
CA LEU A 709 -89.64 -47.92 -135.11
C LEU A 709 -89.13 -48.00 -136.57
N ASN A 710 -87.83 -48.19 -136.78
CA ASN A 710 -87.24 -48.35 -138.11
C ASN A 710 -87.57 -49.71 -138.76
N ASN A 711 -87.77 -50.75 -137.94
CA ASN A 711 -88.26 -52.05 -138.40
C ASN A 711 -89.76 -51.99 -138.74
N GLN A 712 -90.58 -51.34 -137.90
CA GLN A 712 -91.98 -51.03 -138.23
C GLN A 712 -92.11 -50.20 -139.52
N LEU A 713 -91.20 -49.23 -139.74
CA LEU A 713 -91.15 -48.45 -140.98
C LEU A 713 -90.87 -49.32 -142.22
N LYS A 714 -89.94 -50.29 -142.14
CA LYS A 714 -89.69 -51.27 -143.22
C LYS A 714 -90.91 -52.14 -143.53
N GLU A 715 -91.59 -52.61 -142.49
CA GLU A 715 -92.76 -53.48 -142.65
C GLU A 715 -93.93 -52.72 -143.30
N MET A 716 -94.18 -51.48 -142.84
CA MET A 716 -95.12 -50.55 -143.47
C MET A 716 -94.74 -50.21 -144.92
N GLN A 717 -93.44 -50.09 -145.25
CA GLN A 717 -92.98 -49.89 -146.63
C GLN A 717 -93.30 -51.10 -147.54
N GLN A 718 -93.15 -52.33 -147.05
CA GLN A 718 -93.53 -53.52 -147.82
C GLN A 718 -95.05 -53.63 -148.02
N GLN A 719 -95.84 -53.30 -147.01
CA GLN A 719 -97.31 -53.23 -147.13
C GLN A 719 -97.74 -52.16 -148.14
N LEU A 720 -97.13 -50.97 -148.11
CA LEU A 720 -97.33 -49.90 -149.09
C LEU A 720 -96.99 -50.33 -150.53
N GLN A 721 -96.02 -51.23 -150.70
CA GLN A 721 -95.60 -51.67 -152.03
C GLN A 721 -96.59 -52.64 -152.67
N LYS A 722 -97.26 -53.52 -151.90
CA LYS A 722 -98.43 -54.27 -152.36
C LYS A 722 -99.64 -53.37 -152.60
N ALA A 723 -99.93 -52.48 -151.65
CA ALA A 723 -101.03 -51.53 -151.76
C ALA A 723 -100.94 -50.68 -153.03
N ARG A 724 -99.74 -50.30 -153.48
CA ARG A 724 -99.49 -49.58 -154.75
C ARG A 724 -99.83 -50.36 -156.02
N GLU A 725 -99.94 -51.68 -155.97
CA GLU A 725 -100.36 -52.48 -157.13
C GLU A 725 -101.90 -52.51 -157.21
N GLU A 726 -102.56 -52.64 -156.07
CA GLU A 726 -104.01 -52.49 -155.90
C GLU A 726 -104.47 -51.03 -156.15
N GLU A 727 -103.62 -50.04 -155.82
CA GLU A 727 -103.84 -48.61 -156.06
C GLU A 727 -103.92 -48.29 -157.56
N ARG A 728 -103.21 -49.04 -158.43
CA ARG A 728 -103.36 -48.88 -159.90
C ARG A 728 -104.73 -49.33 -160.40
N HIS A 729 -105.41 -50.23 -159.67
CA HIS A 729 -106.79 -50.60 -159.95
C HIS A 729 -107.77 -49.57 -159.39
N MET A 730 -107.54 -49.10 -158.15
CA MET A 730 -108.42 -48.15 -157.45
C MET A 730 -108.29 -46.67 -157.86
N ASN A 731 -107.18 -46.23 -158.45
CA ASN A 731 -107.05 -44.87 -159.00
C ASN A 731 -107.91 -44.64 -160.26
N SER A 732 -108.48 -45.71 -160.84
CA SER A 732 -109.59 -45.61 -161.80
C SER A 732 -110.90 -45.08 -161.17
N VAL A 733 -111.01 -45.11 -159.83
CA VAL A 733 -112.23 -44.78 -159.08
C VAL A 733 -112.04 -43.56 -158.16
N LYS A 734 -110.87 -43.43 -157.51
CA LYS A 734 -110.65 -42.42 -156.45
C LYS A 734 -110.51 -40.96 -156.93
N MET A 735 -110.42 -40.71 -158.24
CA MET A 735 -110.51 -39.36 -158.84
C MET A 735 -111.84 -38.62 -158.58
N SER A 736 -112.81 -39.25 -157.92
CA SER A 736 -114.17 -38.76 -157.68
C SER A 736 -114.37 -37.95 -156.39
N PHE A 737 -113.59 -38.19 -155.32
CA PHE A 737 -113.91 -37.66 -153.97
C PHE A 737 -112.76 -36.90 -153.28
N GLU A 738 -112.54 -35.69 -153.80
CA GLU A 738 -112.41 -34.42 -153.05
C GLU A 738 -111.38 -34.30 -151.89
N LYS A 739 -110.40 -33.39 -151.92
CA LYS A 739 -110.52 -31.91 -152.02
C LYS A 739 -111.22 -31.21 -150.83
N ASN A 740 -111.80 -31.93 -149.87
CA ASN A 740 -112.73 -31.35 -148.88
C ASN A 740 -112.24 -31.23 -147.42
N LEU A 741 -111.00 -31.61 -147.06
CA LEU A 741 -110.57 -31.66 -145.64
C LEU A 741 -109.10 -31.27 -145.40
N GLN A 742 -108.76 -29.98 -145.55
CA GLN A 742 -107.37 -29.47 -145.45
C GLN A 742 -107.22 -28.20 -144.58
N THR A 743 -108.21 -27.85 -143.75
CA THR A 743 -108.42 -26.44 -143.32
C THR A 743 -108.32 -26.13 -141.83
N GLU A 744 -108.40 -27.10 -140.91
CA GLU A 744 -108.65 -26.79 -139.49
C GLU A 744 -107.50 -27.14 -138.51
N ARG A 745 -106.90 -26.05 -137.98
CA ARG A 745 -106.35 -25.92 -136.60
C ARG A 745 -104.92 -26.40 -136.34
N THR A 746 -104.04 -25.85 -137.15
CA THR A 746 -102.86 -25.12 -136.67
C THR A 746 -103.09 -24.31 -135.36
N LEU A 747 -102.04 -24.22 -134.54
CA LEU A 747 -101.75 -23.17 -133.52
C LEU A 747 -102.61 -23.07 -132.24
N LYS A 748 -101.99 -23.36 -131.07
CA LYS A 748 -101.67 -22.40 -129.97
C LYS A 748 -101.29 -23.13 -128.65
N ILE A 749 -100.51 -22.56 -127.72
CA ILE A 749 -99.26 -21.76 -127.79
C ILE A 749 -98.64 -21.68 -126.37
N GLN A 750 -97.34 -21.40 -126.25
CA GLN A 750 -96.65 -21.26 -124.96
C GLN A 750 -97.02 -19.96 -124.24
N ALA A 751 -97.04 -19.96 -122.90
CA ALA A 751 -97.08 -18.74 -122.07
C ALA A 751 -96.29 -18.96 -120.77
N VAL A 752 -95.23 -18.17 -120.55
CA VAL A 752 -94.23 -18.35 -119.48
C VAL A 752 -93.67 -16.98 -119.04
N ASN A 753 -93.38 -16.84 -117.74
CA ASN A 753 -92.67 -15.73 -117.06
C ASN A 753 -93.29 -14.31 -117.05
N LYS A 754 -93.43 -13.71 -115.84
CA LYS A 754 -92.45 -12.73 -115.33
C LYS A 754 -92.72 -12.20 -113.89
N LEU A 755 -91.61 -12.02 -113.16
CA LEU A 755 -91.27 -10.95 -112.19
C LEU A 755 -92.19 -10.55 -111.01
N SER A 756 -91.64 -10.68 -109.80
CA SER A 756 -91.54 -9.61 -108.78
C SER A 756 -90.50 -10.09 -107.74
N GLU A 757 -89.23 -9.67 -107.71
CA GLU A 757 -88.60 -8.35 -107.51
C GLU A 757 -88.32 -7.93 -106.04
N ILE A 758 -87.02 -8.04 -105.68
CA ILE A 758 -86.21 -7.11 -104.85
C ILE A 758 -86.61 -6.89 -103.36
N MET A 759 -85.71 -7.25 -102.42
CA MET A 759 -85.01 -6.32 -101.49
C MET A 759 -84.13 -7.07 -100.46
N ASN A 760 -83.06 -6.44 -99.95
CA ASN A 760 -82.09 -7.08 -99.03
C ASN A 760 -81.34 -6.06 -98.13
N ARG A 761 -81.17 -6.38 -96.83
CA ARG A 761 -80.32 -5.78 -95.76
C ARG A 761 -80.50 -4.29 -95.33
N ARG A 762 -80.30 -4.02 -94.02
CA ARG A 762 -80.07 -2.69 -93.39
C ARG A 762 -79.46 -2.82 -91.98
N GLU A 763 -78.75 -1.79 -91.50
CA GLU A 763 -78.14 -1.63 -90.16
C GLU A 763 -78.08 -0.11 -89.78
N MET A 764 -78.15 0.32 -88.50
CA MET A 764 -77.91 1.75 -88.11
C MET A 764 -77.74 2.12 -86.59
N MET A 765 -76.60 2.76 -86.23
CA MET A 765 -76.39 3.96 -85.34
C MET A 765 -76.93 4.14 -83.88
N ARG A 766 -76.10 4.73 -82.97
CA ARG A 766 -76.14 6.17 -82.52
C ARG A 766 -75.21 6.63 -81.34
N THR A 767 -74.50 7.77 -81.51
CA THR A 767 -74.11 8.91 -80.56
C THR A 767 -73.65 8.69 -79.09
N GLY A 768 -72.95 9.58 -78.33
CA GLY A 768 -72.48 11.00 -78.45
C GLY A 768 -71.68 11.46 -77.17
N ARG A 769 -71.23 12.73 -77.00
CA ARG A 769 -70.30 13.20 -75.91
C ARG A 769 -70.78 14.36 -74.99
N HIS A 770 -70.19 14.42 -73.76
CA HIS A 770 -69.58 15.58 -73.03
C HIS A 770 -70.31 16.40 -71.90
N ARG A 771 -69.61 16.52 -70.72
CA ARG A 771 -69.72 17.50 -69.57
C ARG A 771 -71.08 17.64 -68.81
N ASP A 772 -71.17 18.18 -67.57
CA ASP A 772 -70.26 19.07 -66.82
C ASP A 772 -70.20 18.88 -65.26
N ASP A 773 -69.57 19.81 -64.53
CA ASP A 773 -69.17 19.82 -63.10
C ASP A 773 -70.17 19.40 -62.00
N THR A 774 -69.75 18.52 -61.07
CA THR A 774 -70.26 18.48 -59.65
C THR A 774 -69.35 17.75 -58.63
N LEU A 775 -68.02 17.62 -58.84
CA LEU A 775 -67.21 16.62 -58.09
C LEU A 775 -66.34 17.12 -56.92
N ASP A 776 -65.89 18.38 -56.88
CA ASP A 776 -64.80 18.76 -55.97
C ASP A 776 -65.21 19.10 -54.52
N MET A 777 -66.46 19.46 -54.25
CA MET A 777 -66.88 19.77 -52.87
C MET A 777 -66.86 18.52 -51.97
N ARG A 778 -67.24 17.36 -52.50
CA ARG A 778 -67.31 16.08 -51.77
C ARG A 778 -65.94 15.44 -51.48
N ARG A 779 -64.84 15.97 -52.01
CA ARG A 779 -63.47 15.55 -51.65
C ARG A 779 -63.04 16.19 -50.33
N LYS A 780 -63.16 17.53 -50.23
CA LYS A 780 -62.65 18.31 -49.09
C LYS A 780 -63.35 17.97 -47.76
N GLU A 781 -64.64 17.62 -47.76
CA GLU A 781 -65.33 17.14 -46.56
C GLU A 781 -64.82 15.78 -46.05
N LYS A 782 -64.52 14.84 -46.96
CA LYS A 782 -63.94 13.53 -46.60
C LYS A 782 -62.54 13.69 -46.03
N GLU A 783 -61.75 14.58 -46.62
CA GLU A 783 -60.40 14.91 -46.18
C GLU A 783 -60.38 15.56 -44.80
N ASN A 784 -61.29 16.51 -44.53
CA ASN A 784 -61.42 17.11 -43.20
C ASN A 784 -61.87 16.09 -42.13
N ARG A 785 -62.82 15.20 -42.44
CA ARG A 785 -63.21 14.10 -41.53
C ARG A 785 -62.07 13.12 -41.29
N LYS A 786 -61.25 12.82 -42.30
CA LYS A 786 -60.07 11.97 -42.18
C LYS A 786 -59.04 12.60 -41.22
N LEU A 787 -58.68 13.86 -41.44
CA LEU A 787 -57.76 14.60 -40.58
C LEU A 787 -58.27 14.75 -39.13
N GLN A 788 -59.59 14.87 -38.91
CA GLN A 788 -60.20 14.88 -37.58
C GLN A 788 -60.23 13.51 -36.87
N LEU A 789 -60.09 12.41 -37.61
CA LEU A 789 -59.92 11.06 -37.06
C LEU A 789 -58.44 10.80 -36.79
N GLU A 790 -57.54 11.19 -37.69
CA GLU A 790 -56.09 11.09 -37.51
C GLU A 790 -55.62 11.94 -36.32
N LEU A 791 -56.12 13.17 -36.15
CA LEU A 791 -55.85 14.00 -34.96
C LEU A 791 -56.42 13.40 -33.66
N ARG A 792 -57.40 12.50 -33.73
CA ARG A 792 -57.91 11.75 -32.57
C ARG A 792 -57.05 10.52 -32.29
N SER A 793 -56.71 9.73 -33.30
CA SER A 793 -55.85 8.57 -33.11
C SER A 793 -54.44 8.97 -32.66
N GLU A 794 -53.88 10.10 -33.12
CA GLU A 794 -52.60 10.59 -32.59
C GLU A 794 -52.73 11.10 -31.14
N LYS A 795 -53.87 11.67 -30.74
CA LYS A 795 -54.11 12.00 -29.31
C LYS A 795 -54.27 10.76 -28.45
N GLU A 796 -54.91 9.70 -28.94
CA GLU A 796 -55.03 8.42 -28.26
C GLU A 796 -53.69 7.68 -28.18
N LYS A 797 -52.86 7.74 -29.23
CA LYS A 797 -51.46 7.26 -29.22
C LYS A 797 -50.58 8.05 -28.25
N LEU A 798 -50.66 9.38 -28.24
CA LEU A 798 -49.92 10.20 -27.28
C LEU A 798 -50.36 9.94 -25.84
N ASN A 799 -51.67 9.77 -25.59
CA ASN A 799 -52.15 9.36 -24.27
C ASN A 799 -51.69 7.94 -23.90
N SER A 800 -51.61 6.99 -24.86
CA SER A 800 -51.14 5.64 -24.57
C SER A 800 -49.62 5.58 -24.34
N THR A 801 -48.82 6.41 -25.01
CA THR A 801 -47.39 6.55 -24.69
C THR A 801 -47.16 7.28 -23.37
N ILE A 802 -47.96 8.31 -23.03
CA ILE A 802 -47.91 8.95 -21.70
C ILE A 802 -48.25 7.93 -20.59
N ILE A 803 -49.30 7.11 -20.77
CA ILE A 803 -49.65 6.05 -19.80
C ILE A 803 -48.57 4.97 -19.74
N LYS A 804 -47.93 4.62 -20.86
CA LYS A 804 -46.80 3.69 -20.92
C LYS A 804 -45.60 4.25 -20.15
N TYR A 805 -45.17 5.49 -20.41
CA TYR A 805 -44.06 6.11 -19.70
C TYR A 805 -44.37 6.34 -18.22
N GLN A 806 -45.61 6.69 -17.85
CA GLN A 806 -45.99 6.80 -16.44
C GLN A 806 -45.94 5.45 -15.73
N ARG A 807 -46.29 4.35 -16.42
CA ARG A 807 -46.10 3.00 -15.87
C ARG A 807 -44.62 2.66 -15.78
N GLU A 808 -43.82 2.90 -16.81
CA GLU A 808 -42.38 2.64 -16.81
C GLU A 808 -41.64 3.42 -15.72
N ILE A 809 -42.07 4.66 -15.42
CA ILE A 809 -41.56 5.44 -14.27
C ILE A 809 -41.94 4.79 -12.94
N ASN A 810 -43.19 4.33 -12.77
CA ASN A 810 -43.63 3.67 -11.55
C ASN A 810 -42.94 2.30 -11.35
N ASP A 811 -42.78 1.53 -12.43
CA ASP A 811 -42.08 0.24 -12.45
C ASP A 811 -40.58 0.44 -12.15
N MET A 812 -39.94 1.49 -12.69
CA MET A 812 -38.58 1.89 -12.32
C MET A 812 -38.47 2.33 -10.85
N GLN A 813 -39.47 3.03 -10.31
CA GLN A 813 -39.48 3.42 -8.90
C GLN A 813 -39.60 2.20 -7.97
N ALA A 814 -40.39 1.19 -8.35
CA ALA A 814 -40.45 -0.09 -7.64
C ALA A 814 -39.11 -0.85 -7.70
N VAL A 815 -38.50 -0.96 -8.87
CA VAL A 815 -37.16 -1.59 -9.01
C VAL A 815 -36.10 -0.85 -8.18
N LEU A 816 -36.16 0.48 -8.10
CA LEU A 816 -35.26 1.27 -7.25
C LEU A 816 -35.50 1.06 -5.75
N SER A 817 -36.74 0.87 -5.29
CA SER A 817 -37.00 0.49 -3.88
C SER A 817 -36.53 -0.93 -3.59
N ASP A 818 -36.76 -1.87 -4.50
CA ASP A 818 -36.38 -3.27 -4.34
C ASP A 818 -34.85 -3.41 -4.33
N GLU A 819 -34.14 -2.75 -5.25
CA GLU A 819 -32.68 -2.66 -5.23
C GLU A 819 -32.17 -1.96 -3.96
N SER A 820 -32.83 -0.90 -3.47
CA SER A 820 -32.44 -0.23 -2.23
C SER A 820 -32.60 -1.14 -1.01
N GLN A 821 -33.62 -2.00 -0.98
CA GLN A 821 -33.78 -3.01 0.06
C GLN A 821 -32.69 -4.09 -0.05
N VAL A 822 -32.46 -4.66 -1.23
CA VAL A 822 -31.43 -5.68 -1.45
C VAL A 822 -30.03 -5.16 -1.09
N ARG A 823 -29.68 -3.92 -1.45
CA ARG A 823 -28.41 -3.26 -1.05
C ARG A 823 -28.29 -3.16 0.47
N MET A 824 -29.36 -2.78 1.19
CA MET A 824 -29.38 -2.74 2.65
C MET A 824 -29.20 -4.13 3.27
N GLU A 825 -29.89 -5.14 2.74
CA GLU A 825 -29.78 -6.52 3.22
C GLU A 825 -28.38 -7.12 2.99
N LEU A 826 -27.76 -6.84 1.84
CA LEU A 826 -26.38 -7.24 1.53
C LEU A 826 -25.37 -6.52 2.43
N GLN A 827 -25.52 -5.21 2.69
CA GLN A 827 -24.66 -4.51 3.64
C GLN A 827 -24.78 -5.09 5.05
N MET A 828 -25.99 -5.42 5.49
CA MET A 828 -26.22 -6.06 6.79
C MET A 828 -25.60 -7.48 6.87
N ALA A 829 -25.55 -8.22 5.76
CA ALA A 829 -24.87 -9.51 5.69
C ALA A 829 -23.33 -9.35 5.67
N LEU A 830 -22.79 -8.33 5.00
CA LEU A 830 -21.36 -7.99 5.01
C LEU A 830 -20.89 -7.59 6.42
N ASP A 831 -21.60 -6.69 7.10
CA ASP A 831 -21.33 -6.29 8.49
C ASP A 831 -21.32 -7.50 9.46
N SER A 832 -22.14 -8.52 9.18
CA SER A 832 -22.14 -9.81 9.90
C SER A 832 -20.89 -10.64 9.58
N LYS A 833 -20.56 -10.85 8.30
CA LYS A 833 -19.38 -11.61 7.88
C LYS A 833 -18.05 -10.97 8.32
N ASP A 834 -17.96 -9.65 8.37
CA ASP A 834 -16.80 -8.95 8.91
C ASP A 834 -16.57 -9.26 10.40
N SER A 835 -17.64 -9.44 11.20
CA SER A 835 -17.52 -9.87 12.60
C SER A 835 -17.07 -11.33 12.74
N ASP A 836 -17.39 -12.19 11.78
CA ASP A 836 -16.92 -13.58 11.77
C ASP A 836 -15.47 -13.68 11.26
N ILE A 837 -15.07 -12.84 10.31
CA ILE A 837 -13.66 -12.68 9.90
C ILE A 837 -12.82 -12.14 11.07
N GLU A 838 -13.33 -11.18 11.82
CA GLU A 838 -12.68 -10.71 13.06
C GLU A 838 -12.57 -11.82 14.12
N GLN A 839 -13.62 -12.60 14.33
CA GLN A 839 -13.58 -13.77 15.22
C GLN A 839 -12.49 -14.76 14.79
N LEU A 840 -12.44 -15.12 13.51
CA LEU A 840 -11.45 -16.06 12.97
C LEU A 840 -10.01 -15.52 13.10
N ARG A 841 -9.80 -14.21 12.91
CA ARG A 841 -8.52 -13.55 13.18
C ARG A 841 -8.13 -13.64 14.65
N CYS A 842 -9.03 -13.32 15.58
CA CYS A 842 -8.77 -13.40 17.02
C CYS A 842 -8.48 -14.85 17.46
N GLN A 843 -9.21 -15.83 16.93
CA GLN A 843 -8.95 -17.25 17.16
C GLN A 843 -7.57 -17.67 16.64
N LEU A 844 -7.20 -17.25 15.42
CA LEU A 844 -5.88 -17.52 14.85
C LEU A 844 -4.75 -16.89 15.69
N THR A 845 -4.93 -15.66 16.20
CA THR A 845 -3.97 -15.00 17.10
C THR A 845 -3.82 -15.76 18.42
N SER A 846 -4.92 -16.20 19.05
CA SER A 846 -4.85 -16.97 20.30
C SER A 846 -4.14 -18.32 20.12
N LEU A 847 -4.44 -19.05 19.04
CA LEU A 847 -3.76 -20.30 18.68
C LEU A 847 -2.27 -20.08 18.36
N SER A 848 -1.93 -18.96 17.71
CA SER A 848 -0.53 -18.59 17.43
C SER A 848 0.28 -18.36 18.70
N ILE A 849 -0.32 -17.74 19.73
CA ILE A 849 0.33 -17.52 21.03
C ILE A 849 0.54 -18.85 21.76
N HIS A 850 -0.47 -19.71 21.81
CA HIS A 850 -0.37 -21.03 22.47
C HIS A 850 0.61 -22.01 21.80
N SER A 851 1.06 -21.73 20.56
CA SER A 851 2.03 -22.58 19.86
C SER A 851 3.48 -22.44 20.36
N MET A 852 3.78 -21.47 21.25
CA MET A 852 5.16 -21.11 21.62
C MET A 852 5.64 -21.70 22.96
N ASP A 853 4.75 -21.90 23.94
CA ASP A 853 5.13 -22.18 25.35
C ASP A 853 5.13 -23.68 25.75
N SER A 854 4.97 -24.61 24.79
CA SER A 854 4.76 -26.05 25.09
C SER A 854 6.05 -26.86 25.35
N ILE A 855 6.90 -26.44 26.30
CA ILE A 855 8.01 -27.29 26.83
C ILE A 855 8.21 -27.17 28.36
N SER A 856 7.21 -27.58 29.16
CA SER A 856 7.49 -28.11 30.51
C SER A 856 6.36 -29.01 31.00
N SER A 857 6.70 -30.11 31.68
CA SER A 857 5.75 -30.98 32.37
C SER A 857 5.96 -30.88 33.87
N GLY A 858 4.96 -30.40 34.60
CA GLY A 858 4.92 -30.40 36.05
C GLY A 858 3.47 -30.48 36.52
N ASN A 859 3.19 -31.36 37.48
CA ASN A 859 1.91 -31.35 38.17
C ASN A 859 1.80 -30.06 39.01
N ASP A 860 0.63 -29.44 39.04
CA ASP A 860 -0.15 -29.55 40.28
C ASP A 860 -1.66 -29.44 40.03
N LEU A 861 -2.44 -29.87 41.02
CA LEU A 861 -3.89 -29.76 41.01
C LEU A 861 -4.31 -28.51 41.79
N ASP A 862 -4.71 -27.45 41.09
CA ASP A 862 -5.60 -26.46 41.70
C ASP A 862 -6.64 -25.90 40.74
N LYS A 863 -7.74 -25.40 41.29
CA LYS A 863 -9.01 -25.19 40.58
C LYS A 863 -9.64 -23.86 40.96
N ASP A 864 -9.17 -22.77 40.36
CA ASP A 864 -9.80 -21.44 40.50
C ASP A 864 -9.78 -20.61 39.19
N ASP A 865 -10.48 -19.48 39.22
CA ASP A 865 -10.94 -18.68 38.09
C ASP A 865 -9.90 -17.66 37.54
N SER A 866 -10.23 -17.08 36.38
CA SER A 866 -9.62 -15.91 35.73
C SER A 866 -8.22 -16.09 35.12
N GLY A 867 -8.18 -16.34 33.80
CA GLY A 867 -6.93 -16.38 33.03
C GLY A 867 -7.03 -16.21 31.50
N TYR A 868 -8.22 -16.34 30.90
CA TYR A 868 -8.39 -16.27 29.44
C TYR A 868 -8.68 -14.84 28.94
N PRO A 869 -7.82 -14.24 28.10
CA PRO A 869 -8.12 -12.98 27.43
C PRO A 869 -9.12 -13.17 26.26
N ASP A 870 -10.04 -12.21 26.16
CA ASP A 870 -10.93 -11.90 25.02
C ASP A 870 -11.78 -13.03 24.40
N THR A 871 -12.54 -13.74 25.25
CA THR A 871 -13.81 -14.33 24.78
C THR A 871 -14.77 -13.22 24.33
N ARG A 872 -15.10 -13.23 23.02
CA ARG A 872 -16.06 -12.35 22.31
C ARG A 872 -17.26 -11.99 23.20
N LEU A 873 -17.64 -10.71 23.21
CA LEU A 873 -18.88 -10.30 23.89
C LEU A 873 -20.07 -10.68 23.00
N GLU A 874 -20.64 -11.85 23.28
CA GLU A 874 -21.86 -12.36 22.67
C GLU A 874 -22.76 -13.01 23.72
N GLY A 875 -24.06 -13.13 23.43
CA GLY A 875 -25.04 -13.73 24.33
C GLY A 875 -26.47 -13.27 24.06
N TRP A 876 -27.40 -13.72 24.91
CA TRP A 876 -28.83 -13.47 24.74
C TRP A 876 -29.30 -12.24 25.54
N LEU A 877 -29.77 -11.21 24.84
CA LEU A 877 -30.40 -10.02 25.42
C LEU A 877 -31.86 -9.91 24.96
N SER A 878 -32.70 -9.20 25.71
CA SER A 878 -34.12 -9.04 25.35
C SER A 878 -34.49 -7.58 25.12
N LEU A 879 -35.23 -7.31 24.05
CA LEU A 879 -35.68 -5.99 23.60
C LEU A 879 -37.18 -5.79 23.92
N PRO A 880 -37.66 -4.57 24.19
CA PRO A 880 -39.07 -4.33 24.45
C PRO A 880 -39.93 -4.45 23.18
N VAL A 881 -41.00 -5.24 23.25
CA VAL A 881 -41.93 -5.46 22.12
C VAL A 881 -42.79 -4.23 21.90
N LYS A 882 -42.68 -3.59 20.72
CA LYS A 882 -43.32 -2.30 20.44
C LYS A 882 -44.84 -2.33 20.15
N ASN A 883 -45.46 -3.51 19.95
CA ASN A 883 -46.75 -3.58 19.24
C ASN A 883 -47.87 -4.46 19.85
N THR A 884 -47.98 -4.58 21.19
CA THR A 884 -49.23 -5.09 21.81
C THR A 884 -49.63 -4.35 23.08
N LYS A 885 -50.88 -4.53 23.53
CA LYS A 885 -51.39 -3.98 24.81
C LYS A 885 -50.89 -4.74 26.07
N ARG A 886 -49.92 -5.67 25.91
CA ARG A 886 -49.14 -6.26 27.00
C ARG A 886 -47.67 -5.90 26.82
N PHE A 887 -47.03 -5.47 27.89
CA PHE A 887 -45.57 -5.34 27.91
C PHE A 887 -44.93 -6.72 27.85
N GLY A 888 -43.85 -6.85 27.09
CA GLY A 888 -43.14 -8.10 26.86
C GLY A 888 -41.74 -7.85 26.32
N TRP A 889 -40.87 -8.83 26.52
CA TRP A 889 -39.45 -8.79 26.17
C TRP A 889 -39.16 -9.87 25.11
N ASP A 890 -38.78 -9.44 23.90
CA ASP A 890 -38.39 -10.32 22.79
C ASP A 890 -36.91 -10.66 22.90
N ARG A 891 -36.59 -11.95 23.09
CA ARG A 891 -35.21 -12.43 23.18
C ARG A 891 -34.54 -12.37 21.79
N ARG A 892 -33.30 -11.88 21.74
CA ARG A 892 -32.42 -11.80 20.55
C ARG A 892 -31.02 -12.29 20.92
N TYR A 893 -30.33 -12.91 19.96
CA TYR A 893 -28.91 -13.23 20.11
C TYR A 893 -28.09 -12.01 19.69
N VAL A 894 -27.16 -11.55 20.52
CA VAL A 894 -26.42 -10.30 20.31
C VAL A 894 -24.93 -10.57 20.28
N VAL A 895 -24.23 -9.97 19.31
CA VAL A 895 -22.80 -10.14 19.04
C VAL A 895 -22.14 -8.78 18.92
N VAL A 896 -20.97 -8.58 19.54
CA VAL A 896 -20.24 -7.31 19.52
C VAL A 896 -18.87 -7.48 18.86
N SER A 897 -18.71 -6.90 17.67
CA SER A 897 -17.43 -6.76 16.97
C SER A 897 -16.63 -5.57 17.54
N SER A 898 -15.48 -5.23 16.95
CA SER A 898 -14.76 -3.99 17.29
C SER A 898 -15.54 -2.71 16.90
N LYS A 899 -16.39 -2.77 15.87
CA LYS A 899 -17.06 -1.59 15.26
C LYS A 899 -18.58 -1.60 15.32
N LYS A 900 -19.22 -2.77 15.48
CA LYS A 900 -20.67 -2.96 15.33
C LYS A 900 -21.24 -3.83 16.46
N ILE A 901 -22.50 -3.59 16.82
CA ILE A 901 -23.33 -4.48 17.65
C ILE A 901 -24.40 -5.08 16.74
N LEU A 902 -24.36 -6.39 16.55
CA LEU A 902 -25.23 -7.17 15.67
C LEU A 902 -26.32 -7.87 16.51
N PHE A 903 -27.59 -7.68 16.15
CA PHE A 903 -28.74 -8.31 16.79
C PHE A 903 -29.40 -9.30 15.83
N TYR A 904 -29.50 -10.57 16.22
CA TYR A 904 -30.10 -11.65 15.44
C TYR A 904 -31.39 -12.16 16.10
N ASN A 905 -32.35 -12.62 15.30
CA ASN A 905 -33.61 -13.18 15.81
C ASN A 905 -33.39 -14.57 16.45
N SER A 906 -32.48 -15.37 15.90
CA SER A 906 -32.04 -16.68 16.40
C SER A 906 -30.55 -16.92 16.17
N GLU A 907 -30.00 -17.97 16.77
CA GLU A 907 -28.63 -18.45 16.50
C GLU A 907 -28.47 -19.00 15.06
N MET A 908 -29.55 -19.45 14.42
CA MET A 908 -29.55 -19.87 13.01
C MET A 908 -29.44 -18.67 12.06
N ASP A 909 -30.08 -17.54 12.38
CA ASP A 909 -29.95 -16.30 11.60
C ASP A 909 -28.50 -15.77 11.66
N ARG A 910 -27.79 -15.98 12.77
CA ARG A 910 -26.35 -15.67 12.87
C ARG A 910 -25.52 -16.50 11.90
N GLU A 911 -25.78 -17.81 11.79
CA GLU A 911 -25.06 -18.69 10.86
C GLU A 911 -25.34 -18.34 9.39
N GLN A 912 -26.58 -17.90 9.10
CA GLN A 912 -26.98 -17.37 7.79
C GLN A 912 -26.53 -15.92 7.55
N SER A 913 -25.86 -15.26 8.51
CA SER A 913 -25.48 -13.84 8.47
C SER A 913 -26.65 -12.88 8.16
N ASN A 914 -27.78 -13.13 8.83
CA ASN A 914 -29.03 -12.41 8.69
C ASN A 914 -29.37 -11.61 9.97
N PRO A 915 -28.65 -10.51 10.30
CA PRO A 915 -28.99 -9.69 11.45
C PRO A 915 -30.30 -8.92 11.22
N TYR A 916 -31.09 -8.79 12.28
CA TYR A 916 -32.33 -8.00 12.34
C TYR A 916 -32.03 -6.50 12.45
N MET A 917 -31.00 -6.14 13.21
CA MET A 917 -30.60 -4.78 13.49
C MET A 917 -29.09 -4.72 13.77
N ILE A 918 -28.44 -3.63 13.38
CA ILE A 918 -27.02 -3.36 13.60
C ILE A 918 -26.89 -1.94 14.17
N LEU A 919 -26.05 -1.77 15.20
CA LEU A 919 -25.70 -0.47 15.77
C LEU A 919 -24.20 -0.20 15.66
N ASP A 920 -23.83 1.01 15.24
CA ASP A 920 -22.43 1.42 15.07
C ASP A 920 -21.80 1.89 16.39
N ILE A 921 -20.68 1.29 16.80
CA ILE A 921 -20.02 1.56 18.08
C ILE A 921 -19.48 3.00 18.14
N ASP A 922 -18.97 3.53 17.02
CA ASP A 922 -18.52 4.92 16.87
C ASP A 922 -19.66 5.96 16.94
N LYS A 923 -20.91 5.50 16.82
CA LYS A 923 -22.15 6.29 16.91
C LYS A 923 -22.87 6.16 18.26
N LEU A 924 -22.33 5.36 19.20
CA LEU A 924 -22.86 5.29 20.57
C LEU A 924 -22.45 6.54 21.37
N PHE A 925 -23.42 7.17 22.02
CA PHE A 925 -23.19 8.30 22.93
C PHE A 925 -22.87 7.83 24.35
N HIS A 926 -23.64 6.88 24.88
CA HIS A 926 -23.34 6.22 26.15
C HIS A 926 -24.05 4.87 26.30
N VAL A 927 -23.55 4.05 27.22
CA VAL A 927 -24.21 2.84 27.73
C VAL A 927 -24.24 2.94 29.24
N ARG A 928 -25.41 2.74 29.88
CA ARG A 928 -25.56 2.88 31.34
C ARG A 928 -26.61 1.93 31.95
N PRO A 929 -26.48 1.54 33.23
CA PRO A 929 -27.58 0.92 33.98
C PRO A 929 -28.83 1.80 33.99
N VAL A 930 -29.99 1.17 33.98
CA VAL A 930 -31.30 1.84 34.07
C VAL A 930 -31.71 2.09 35.52
N THR A 931 -32.40 3.21 35.75
CA THR A 931 -32.97 3.60 37.04
C THR A 931 -34.51 3.56 36.99
N GLN A 932 -35.16 3.60 38.16
CA GLN A 932 -36.63 3.57 38.27
C GLN A 932 -37.35 4.69 37.48
N THR A 933 -36.68 5.83 37.28
CA THR A 933 -37.18 6.96 36.48
C THR A 933 -37.08 6.73 34.97
N ASP A 934 -36.12 5.92 34.51
CA ASP A 934 -35.94 5.62 33.08
C ASP A 934 -37.02 4.64 32.58
N VAL A 935 -37.42 3.67 33.42
CA VAL A 935 -38.40 2.63 33.04
C VAL A 935 -39.48 2.48 34.11
N TYR A 936 -40.37 3.48 34.17
CA TYR A 936 -41.45 3.61 35.17
C TYR A 936 -42.53 2.49 35.17
N ARG A 937 -42.43 1.49 34.28
CA ARG A 937 -43.37 0.36 34.16
C ARG A 937 -42.73 -1.03 34.33
N ALA A 938 -41.40 -1.12 34.48
CA ALA A 938 -40.74 -2.40 34.73
C ALA A 938 -40.89 -2.82 36.20
N ASP A 939 -40.98 -4.12 36.44
CA ASP A 939 -40.98 -4.66 37.80
C ASP A 939 -39.66 -4.33 38.52
N THR A 940 -39.74 -4.09 39.83
CA THR A 940 -38.56 -3.76 40.67
C THR A 940 -37.51 -4.88 40.73
N LYS A 941 -37.86 -6.10 40.29
CA LYS A 941 -36.95 -7.23 40.10
C LYS A 941 -36.26 -7.27 38.73
N GLU A 942 -36.82 -6.60 37.73
CA GLU A 942 -36.23 -6.52 36.38
C GLU A 942 -35.27 -5.34 36.26
N ILE A 943 -35.57 -4.19 36.89
CA ILE A 943 -34.77 -2.96 36.79
C ILE A 943 -33.25 -3.17 36.98
N PRO A 944 -32.75 -3.94 37.97
CA PRO A 944 -31.31 -4.19 38.12
C PRO A 944 -30.65 -4.96 36.96
N ARG A 945 -31.44 -5.56 36.06
CA ARG A 945 -31.02 -6.32 34.89
C ARG A 945 -31.17 -5.54 33.58
N ILE A 946 -31.75 -4.33 33.61
CA ILE A 946 -31.96 -3.49 32.42
C ILE A 946 -30.80 -2.49 32.28
N PHE A 947 -30.38 -2.23 31.06
CA PHE A 947 -29.49 -1.12 30.71
C PHE A 947 -29.97 -0.37 29.47
N GLN A 948 -29.57 0.90 29.35
CA GLN A 948 -29.88 1.77 28.22
C GLN A 948 -28.62 1.99 27.37
N ILE A 949 -28.78 1.89 26.06
CA ILE A 949 -27.83 2.38 25.04
C ILE A 949 -28.44 3.65 24.43
N LEU A 950 -27.69 4.75 24.39
CA LEU A 950 -28.05 5.96 23.62
C LEU A 950 -27.09 6.08 22.43
N TYR A 951 -27.63 6.27 21.23
CA TYR A 951 -26.87 6.21 19.98
C TYR A 951 -27.42 7.17 18.91
N ALA A 952 -26.63 7.48 17.88
CA ALA A 952 -27.07 8.33 16.78
C ALA A 952 -28.00 7.57 15.82
N ASN A 953 -29.08 8.22 15.37
CA ASN A 953 -30.09 7.67 14.45
C ASN A 953 -29.48 7.19 13.11
N GLU A 954 -28.47 7.90 12.61
CA GLU A 954 -27.63 7.53 11.46
C GLU A 954 -26.76 6.27 11.66
N GLY A 955 -26.70 5.72 12.87
CA GLY A 955 -25.93 4.53 13.24
C GLY A 955 -26.80 3.30 13.55
N GLU A 956 -28.04 3.25 13.06
CA GLU A 956 -28.94 2.08 13.14
C GLU A 956 -29.32 1.60 11.74
N SER A 957 -28.76 0.45 11.33
CA SER A 957 -29.23 -0.29 10.15
C SER A 957 -30.20 -1.37 10.61
N LYS A 958 -31.41 -1.41 10.02
CA LYS A 958 -32.47 -2.30 10.50
C LYS A 958 -33.36 -2.80 9.36
N ARG A 959 -33.71 -4.09 9.40
CA ARG A 959 -34.74 -4.66 8.53
C ARG A 959 -36.12 -4.17 9.00
N GLU A 960 -36.76 -3.35 8.19
CA GLU A 960 -38.19 -3.05 8.33
C GLU A 960 -39.02 -4.20 7.72
N GLN A 961 -40.16 -4.51 8.31
CA GLN A 961 -41.00 -5.64 7.89
C GLN A 961 -42.44 -5.17 7.65
N GLU A 962 -42.70 -4.88 6.38
CA GLU A 962 -43.98 -4.69 5.67
C GLU A 962 -45.15 -3.93 6.34
N PHE A 963 -45.47 -2.80 5.71
CA PHE A 963 -46.79 -2.21 5.46
C PHE A 963 -47.78 -1.94 6.62
N ALA A 964 -47.99 -0.65 6.84
CA ALA A 964 -49.34 -0.09 6.74
C ALA A 964 -49.39 0.87 5.54
N VAL A 965 -50.29 0.64 4.58
CA VAL A 965 -50.54 1.59 3.48
C VAL A 965 -51.47 2.69 4.00
N GLU A 966 -50.91 3.86 4.30
CA GLU A 966 -51.73 5.07 4.29
C GLU A 966 -52.02 5.50 2.82
N PRO A 967 -53.20 6.05 2.51
CA PRO A 967 -53.50 6.53 1.17
C PRO A 967 -52.52 7.62 0.72
N PRO A 968 -52.25 7.79 -0.58
CA PRO A 968 -51.35 8.81 -1.08
C PRO A 968 -51.89 10.22 -0.75
N ALA A 969 -51.37 10.79 0.33
CA ALA A 969 -51.71 12.14 0.76
C ALA A 969 -51.26 13.15 -0.29
N LEU A 970 -52.17 14.06 -0.66
CA LEU A 970 -51.88 15.16 -1.57
C LEU A 970 -50.73 16.01 -0.99
N ALA A 971 -49.78 16.40 -1.85
CA ALA A 971 -48.73 17.34 -1.47
C ALA A 971 -49.36 18.70 -1.10
N GLY A 972 -49.61 18.93 0.20
CA GLY A 972 -50.48 20.04 0.59
C GLY A 972 -50.67 20.35 2.07
N GLU A 973 -50.06 19.65 3.04
CA GLU A 973 -50.03 20.10 4.44
C GLU A 973 -48.58 20.33 4.91
N HIS A 974 -48.29 21.58 5.26
CA HIS A 974 -46.96 22.01 5.67
C HIS A 974 -46.70 21.69 7.14
N SER A 975 -45.56 21.05 7.43
CA SER A 975 -44.87 21.29 8.70
C SER A 975 -44.51 22.77 8.76
N SER A 976 -45.10 23.50 9.72
CA SER A 976 -45.27 24.95 9.65
C SER A 976 -44.06 25.78 10.14
N TYR A 977 -42.86 25.37 9.74
CA TYR A 977 -41.62 26.14 9.95
C TYR A 977 -40.90 26.45 8.62
N VAL A 978 -40.22 27.60 8.57
CA VAL A 978 -39.41 28.03 7.41
C VAL A 978 -37.94 27.98 7.78
N THR A 979 -37.13 27.27 6.99
CA THR A 979 -35.69 27.11 7.24
C THR A 979 -34.87 28.22 6.60
N HIS A 980 -34.04 28.92 7.38
CA HIS A 980 -33.13 29.97 6.85
C HIS A 980 -31.87 30.09 7.70
N LYS A 981 -30.68 30.02 7.09
CA LYS A 981 -29.34 30.10 7.76
C LYS A 981 -29.23 29.25 9.05
N GLY A 982 -29.79 28.04 9.03
CA GLY A 982 -29.80 27.10 10.17
C GLY A 982 -30.89 27.32 11.23
N HIS A 983 -31.75 28.32 11.08
CA HIS A 983 -32.93 28.54 11.93
C HIS A 983 -34.15 27.77 11.41
N GLU A 984 -35.02 27.33 12.32
CA GLU A 984 -36.40 26.87 12.02
C GLU A 984 -37.40 27.93 12.49
N PHE A 985 -37.81 28.84 11.60
CA PHE A 985 -38.71 29.93 11.96
C PHE A 985 -40.18 29.49 11.94
N ILE A 986 -40.85 29.54 13.10
CA ILE A 986 -42.30 29.40 13.24
C ILE A 986 -42.97 30.78 13.39
N PRO A 987 -44.20 30.99 12.88
CA PRO A 987 -44.95 32.23 13.12
C PRO A 987 -45.23 32.46 14.61
N THR A 988 -45.02 33.69 15.09
CA THR A 988 -45.28 34.10 16.48
C THR A 988 -46.01 35.45 16.53
N LEU A 989 -46.73 35.74 17.61
CA LEU A 989 -47.46 36.99 17.82
C LEU A 989 -47.14 37.57 19.20
N CYS A 990 -46.24 38.56 19.24
CA CYS A 990 -45.76 39.14 20.50
C CYS A 990 -46.71 40.23 21.02
N HIS A 991 -47.70 39.90 21.84
CA HIS A 991 -48.54 40.90 22.52
C HIS A 991 -47.84 41.62 23.70
N LEU A 992 -46.69 41.11 24.13
CA LEU A 992 -45.84 41.61 25.22
C LEU A 992 -44.54 42.23 24.67
N PRO A 993 -43.88 43.16 25.40
CA PRO A 993 -42.64 43.80 24.96
C PRO A 993 -41.58 42.83 24.42
N SER A 994 -41.23 42.97 23.15
CA SER A 994 -40.24 42.14 22.43
C SER A 994 -39.68 42.92 21.24
N SER A 995 -38.37 42.85 21.01
CA SER A 995 -37.65 43.56 19.94
C SER A 995 -37.14 42.60 18.86
N CYS A 996 -37.11 43.06 17.61
CA CYS A 996 -36.57 42.31 16.47
C CYS A 996 -35.03 42.26 16.53
N GLU A 997 -34.42 41.08 16.46
CA GLU A 997 -32.95 40.96 16.45
C GLU A 997 -32.31 41.55 15.18
N ALA A 998 -33.01 41.57 14.05
CA ALA A 998 -32.47 42.06 12.77
C ALA A 998 -32.49 43.60 12.63
N CYS A 999 -33.43 44.31 13.28
CA CYS A 999 -33.57 45.77 13.13
C CYS A 999 -33.85 46.54 14.43
N THR A 1000 -33.86 45.89 15.59
CA THR A 1000 -34.16 46.42 16.95
C THR A 1000 -35.54 47.05 17.16
N ARG A 1001 -36.35 47.24 16.10
CA ARG A 1001 -37.73 47.72 16.18
C ARG A 1001 -38.62 46.76 16.99
N PRO A 1002 -39.68 47.25 17.66
CA PRO A 1002 -40.62 46.38 18.38
C PRO A 1002 -41.31 45.37 17.45
N LEU A 1003 -41.34 44.11 17.89
CA LEU A 1003 -42.19 43.03 17.35
C LEU A 1003 -43.59 43.03 17.97
N TRP A 1004 -43.90 44.00 18.83
CA TRP A 1004 -45.03 43.94 19.74
C TRP A 1004 -46.01 45.10 19.62
N ASN A 1005 -47.28 44.80 19.86
CA ASN A 1005 -48.38 45.74 20.01
C ASN A 1005 -49.52 45.01 20.72
N VAL A 1006 -50.18 45.68 21.67
CA VAL A 1006 -51.22 45.07 22.52
C VAL A 1006 -52.38 44.48 21.70
N PHE A 1007 -52.81 45.17 20.64
CA PHE A 1007 -54.01 44.80 19.86
C PHE A 1007 -53.72 44.16 18.50
N LYS A 1008 -52.63 44.55 17.84
CA LYS A 1008 -52.22 44.03 16.52
C LYS A 1008 -50.69 43.98 16.41
N PRO A 1009 -50.02 42.95 16.96
CA PRO A 1009 -48.57 42.81 16.82
C PRO A 1009 -48.18 42.66 15.34
N PRO A 1010 -47.05 43.25 14.91
CA PRO A 1010 -46.47 42.99 13.60
C PRO A 1010 -46.26 41.49 13.33
N PRO A 1011 -46.35 41.03 12.05
CA PRO A 1011 -46.03 39.66 11.69
C PRO A 1011 -44.59 39.30 12.10
N ALA A 1012 -44.46 38.37 13.04
CA ALA A 1012 -43.19 37.96 13.60
C ALA A 1012 -42.94 36.47 13.40
N LEU A 1013 -41.66 36.12 13.37
CA LEU A 1013 -41.14 34.76 13.32
C LEU A 1013 -40.25 34.52 14.54
N GLU A 1014 -40.29 33.32 15.08
CA GLU A 1014 -39.46 32.87 16.19
C GLU A 1014 -38.75 31.58 15.82
N CYS A 1015 -37.44 31.51 16.00
CA CYS A 1015 -36.68 30.30 15.72
C CYS A 1015 -36.93 29.26 16.82
N ARG A 1016 -37.49 28.10 16.46
CA ARG A 1016 -37.78 27.00 17.39
C ARG A 1016 -36.52 26.38 18.05
N ARG A 1017 -35.33 26.64 17.49
CA ARG A 1017 -34.03 26.11 17.97
C ARG A 1017 -33.31 27.05 18.95
N CYS A 1018 -33.45 28.37 18.80
CA CYS A 1018 -32.68 29.35 19.59
C CYS A 1018 -33.50 30.54 20.13
N HIS A 1019 -34.81 30.56 19.88
CA HIS A 1019 -35.76 31.61 20.25
C HIS A 1019 -35.48 33.02 19.71
N THR A 1020 -34.55 33.17 18.77
CA THR A 1020 -34.34 34.41 18.00
C THR A 1020 -35.64 34.86 17.34
N LYS A 1021 -35.97 36.15 17.46
CA LYS A 1021 -37.24 36.72 16.94
C LYS A 1021 -37.00 37.83 15.94
N CYS A 1022 -37.68 37.78 14.80
CA CYS A 1022 -37.58 38.77 13.73
C CYS A 1022 -38.95 39.09 13.10
N HIS A 1023 -39.08 40.24 12.43
CA HIS A 1023 -40.24 40.52 11.58
C HIS A 1023 -40.19 39.62 10.34
N LYS A 1024 -41.36 39.10 9.90
CA LYS A 1024 -41.45 38.27 8.68
C LYS A 1024 -40.85 38.98 7.46
N ASP A 1025 -41.04 40.30 7.36
CA ASP A 1025 -40.49 41.16 6.31
C ASP A 1025 -38.99 40.97 6.07
N HIS A 1026 -38.17 40.69 7.10
CA HIS A 1026 -36.72 40.49 6.92
C HIS A 1026 -36.40 39.18 6.18
N LEU A 1027 -37.21 38.14 6.41
CA LEU A 1027 -37.08 36.87 5.71
C LEU A 1027 -37.66 36.98 4.29
N ASP A 1028 -38.83 37.59 4.14
CA ASP A 1028 -39.49 37.80 2.84
C ASP A 1028 -38.66 38.71 1.88
N ARG A 1029 -37.78 39.56 2.43
CA ARG A 1029 -36.83 40.41 1.68
C ARG A 1029 -35.41 39.84 1.58
N ASN A 1030 -35.16 38.68 2.21
CA ASN A 1030 -33.85 38.02 2.23
C ASN A 1030 -32.70 38.92 2.76
N GLU A 1031 -32.99 39.78 3.75
CA GLU A 1031 -32.04 40.79 4.26
C GLU A 1031 -30.88 40.13 5.03
N GLU A 1032 -29.63 40.54 4.75
CA GLU A 1032 -28.44 39.88 5.28
C GLU A 1032 -28.32 39.92 6.81
N ALA A 1033 -29.02 40.86 7.46
CA ALA A 1033 -29.00 41.13 8.90
C ALA A 1033 -29.39 39.93 9.81
N ILE A 1034 -30.05 38.89 9.28
CA ILE A 1034 -30.29 37.65 10.04
C ILE A 1034 -28.99 36.85 10.13
N ALA A 1035 -28.37 36.81 11.31
CA ALA A 1035 -27.19 35.99 11.59
C ALA A 1035 -27.51 34.48 11.62
N PRO A 1036 -26.56 33.58 11.30
CA PRO A 1036 -26.78 32.14 11.37
C PRO A 1036 -27.14 31.61 12.76
N CYS A 1037 -27.89 30.51 12.82
CA CYS A 1037 -28.32 29.93 14.08
C CYS A 1037 -27.14 29.41 14.92
N ARG A 1038 -27.01 29.92 16.15
CA ARG A 1038 -25.96 29.47 17.10
C ARG A 1038 -26.28 28.15 17.79
N VAL A 1039 -27.51 27.66 17.70
CA VAL A 1039 -27.96 26.38 18.28
C VAL A 1039 -28.11 25.35 17.16
N ASN A 1040 -26.98 24.77 16.76
CA ASN A 1040 -26.93 23.67 15.79
C ASN A 1040 -26.78 22.31 16.50
N TYR A 1041 -27.71 22.03 17.42
CA TYR A 1041 -27.79 20.75 18.14
C TYR A 1041 -29.13 20.08 17.82
N ASP A 1042 -29.08 19.04 17.01
CA ASP A 1042 -30.26 18.46 16.37
C ASP A 1042 -30.78 17.28 17.20
N LEU A 1043 -31.71 17.55 18.14
CA LEU A 1043 -32.28 16.55 19.06
C LEU A 1043 -32.99 15.38 18.35
N SER A 1044 -33.30 15.52 17.06
CA SER A 1044 -33.78 14.46 16.15
C SER A 1044 -32.75 13.36 15.85
N THR A 1045 -31.48 13.57 16.20
CA THR A 1045 -30.37 12.67 15.83
C THR A 1045 -30.03 11.60 16.86
N ALA A 1046 -30.63 11.57 18.05
CA ALA A 1046 -30.36 10.57 19.08
C ALA A 1046 -31.55 9.65 19.35
N LYS A 1047 -31.31 8.35 19.38
CA LYS A 1047 -32.27 7.29 19.77
C LYS A 1047 -31.77 6.57 21.02
N ASP A 1048 -32.69 5.99 21.78
CA ASP A 1048 -32.38 5.10 22.90
C ASP A 1048 -32.92 3.67 22.70
N LEU A 1049 -32.20 2.72 23.28
CA LEU A 1049 -32.55 1.30 23.26
C LEU A 1049 -32.39 0.73 24.67
N LEU A 1050 -33.46 0.12 25.18
CA LEU A 1050 -33.49 -0.60 26.45
C LEU A 1050 -33.24 -2.09 26.21
N LEU A 1051 -32.35 -2.68 27.00
CA LEU A 1051 -31.95 -4.09 26.90
C LEU A 1051 -32.01 -4.76 28.28
N LEU A 1052 -32.69 -5.90 28.35
CA LEU A 1052 -32.78 -6.76 29.53
C LEU A 1052 -31.81 -7.94 29.42
N ALA A 1053 -30.89 -8.07 30.39
CA ALA A 1053 -30.00 -9.21 30.55
C ALA A 1053 -30.63 -10.36 31.38
N GLY A 1054 -30.05 -11.56 31.34
CA GLY A 1054 -30.46 -12.71 32.13
C GLY A 1054 -30.24 -12.54 33.64
N SER A 1055 -29.17 -11.85 34.04
CA SER A 1055 -28.89 -11.52 35.45
C SER A 1055 -28.31 -10.11 35.64
N GLN A 1056 -28.16 -9.67 36.90
CA GLN A 1056 -27.58 -8.37 37.24
C GLN A 1056 -26.06 -8.35 36.99
N GLU A 1057 -25.39 -9.46 37.28
CA GLU A 1057 -23.96 -9.68 37.01
C GLU A 1057 -23.70 -9.69 35.50
N GLU A 1058 -24.63 -10.25 34.73
CA GLU A 1058 -24.60 -10.18 33.27
C GLU A 1058 -24.82 -8.75 32.76
N GLN A 1059 -25.81 -8.01 33.27
CA GLN A 1059 -26.01 -6.58 32.95
C GLN A 1059 -24.73 -5.76 33.23
N GLN A 1060 -24.08 -5.97 34.37
CA GLN A 1060 -22.82 -5.33 34.71
C GLN A 1060 -21.69 -5.73 33.76
N ARG A 1061 -21.62 -7.01 33.33
CA ARG A 1061 -20.64 -7.50 32.35
C ARG A 1061 -20.82 -6.85 30.98
N TRP A 1062 -22.05 -6.76 30.47
CA TRP A 1062 -22.39 -6.09 29.21
C TRP A 1062 -22.04 -4.60 29.26
N VAL A 1063 -22.54 -3.87 30.27
CA VAL A 1063 -22.27 -2.45 30.46
C VAL A 1063 -20.76 -2.18 30.55
N SER A 1064 -20.03 -2.94 31.36
CA SER A 1064 -18.59 -2.72 31.58
C SER A 1064 -17.74 -2.99 30.34
N ARG A 1065 -18.07 -4.03 29.55
CA ARG A 1065 -17.34 -4.33 28.30
C ARG A 1065 -17.73 -3.36 27.18
N LEU A 1066 -18.99 -2.98 27.05
CA LEU A 1066 -19.45 -1.98 26.06
C LEU A 1066 -18.83 -0.60 26.31
N ILE A 1067 -18.84 -0.09 27.55
CA ILE A 1067 -18.21 1.20 27.90
C ILE A 1067 -16.72 1.23 27.54
N ARG A 1068 -16.01 0.10 27.62
CA ARG A 1068 -14.59 -0.01 27.22
C ARG A 1068 -14.37 0.03 25.71
N ARG A 1069 -15.38 -0.27 24.88
CA ARG A 1069 -15.29 -0.20 23.41
C ARG A 1069 -15.78 1.13 22.81
N ILE A 1070 -16.50 1.97 23.57
CA ILE A 1070 -16.88 3.32 23.10
C ILE A 1070 -15.63 4.21 23.03
N PRO A 1071 -15.32 4.83 21.88
CA PRO A 1071 -14.18 5.74 21.77
C PRO A 1071 -14.31 6.96 22.70
N ARG A 1072 -13.32 7.17 23.58
CA ARG A 1072 -13.28 8.36 24.44
C ARG A 1072 -12.96 9.61 23.63
N LYS A 1073 -13.99 10.28 23.12
CA LYS A 1073 -13.88 11.62 22.52
C LYS A 1073 -13.40 12.62 23.57
N HIS A 1074 -12.09 12.87 23.60
CA HIS A 1074 -11.49 13.96 24.36
C HIS A 1074 -12.02 15.31 23.81
N PRO A 1075 -12.54 16.22 24.66
CA PRO A 1075 -12.89 17.56 24.22
C PRO A 1075 -11.62 18.36 23.91
N GLY A 1076 -11.28 18.49 22.63
CA GLY A 1076 -10.29 19.46 22.18
C GLY A 1076 -10.77 20.89 22.44
N PRO A 1077 -9.89 21.83 22.83
CA PRO A 1077 -10.30 23.21 23.09
C PRO A 1077 -10.81 23.88 21.80
N ALA A 1078 -11.85 24.70 21.93
CA ALA A 1078 -12.53 25.29 20.78
C ALA A 1078 -11.65 26.30 20.03
N SER A 1079 -11.58 26.13 18.70
CA SER A 1079 -11.01 27.14 17.80
C SER A 1079 -11.95 28.35 17.71
N VAL A 1080 -11.43 29.54 18.00
CA VAL A 1080 -12.13 30.81 17.82
C VAL A 1080 -11.61 31.47 16.53
N ALA A 1081 -12.51 31.71 15.58
CA ALA A 1081 -12.17 32.34 14.31
C ALA A 1081 -12.42 33.85 14.34
N GLN A 1082 -11.35 34.65 14.13
CA GLN A 1082 -11.26 36.06 13.67
C GLN A 1082 -9.86 36.60 14.06
N ALA A 1083 -9.15 37.43 13.27
CA ALA A 1083 -9.33 37.89 11.89
C ALA A 1083 -7.97 38.41 11.32
N ALA A 1084 -7.94 38.64 9.99
CA ALA A 1084 -7.00 39.44 9.16
C ALA A 1084 -5.59 39.89 9.66
N GLU A 1085 -4.59 39.67 8.80
CA GLU A 1085 -3.29 40.37 8.71
C GLU A 1085 -3.44 41.91 8.43
N PRO A 1086 -2.39 42.77 8.41
CA PRO A 1086 -0.92 42.54 8.33
C PRO A 1086 -0.07 43.52 9.22
N PRO A 1087 1.24 43.76 9.00
CA PRO A 1087 2.31 42.99 8.33
C PRO A 1087 3.53 42.69 9.27
N SER A 1088 4.57 42.09 8.69
CA SER A 1088 5.91 41.80 9.26
C SER A 1088 6.58 42.84 10.17
N HIS A 1089 7.27 42.40 11.23
CA HIS A 1089 8.75 42.48 11.39
C HIS A 1089 9.28 41.96 12.75
N SER A 1090 10.51 41.42 12.73
CA SER A 1090 11.49 41.30 13.85
C SER A 1090 11.09 40.69 15.21
N SER A 1091 11.73 39.57 15.57
CA SER A 1091 11.94 39.15 16.96
C SER A 1091 12.79 40.17 17.74
N PRO A 1092 12.62 40.27 19.07
CA PRO A 1092 13.79 39.92 19.90
C PRO A 1092 13.49 39.14 21.19
N ARG A 1093 14.52 38.38 21.58
CA ARG A 1093 14.81 37.72 22.88
C ARG A 1093 14.07 38.22 24.13
N LEU A 1094 13.72 37.26 24.98
CA LEU A 1094 14.04 37.34 26.42
C LEU A 1094 14.92 36.13 26.83
N SER A 1095 15.73 36.31 27.86
CA SER A 1095 16.79 35.39 28.28
C SER A 1095 16.51 34.75 29.66
N PRO A 1096 17.10 33.59 29.98
CA PRO A 1096 16.82 32.86 31.22
C PRO A 1096 17.68 33.31 32.42
N GLY A 1097 17.24 32.93 33.62
CA GLY A 1097 18.05 32.99 34.86
C GLY A 1097 17.20 32.83 36.13
N ALA A 1098 17.74 32.44 37.28
CA ALA A 1098 19.05 31.83 37.57
C ALA A 1098 19.08 31.25 39.01
N SER A 1099 20.00 30.30 39.29
CA SER A 1099 20.50 29.98 40.64
C SER A 1099 21.86 29.22 40.55
N PRO A 1100 22.78 29.33 41.53
CA PRO A 1100 24.14 29.74 41.15
C PRO A 1100 25.33 29.07 41.89
N CYS A 1101 26.54 29.56 41.54
CA CYS A 1101 27.80 29.62 42.31
C CYS A 1101 28.70 28.37 42.47
N ASN A 1102 29.84 28.36 41.76
CA ASN A 1102 31.20 28.64 42.30
C ASN A 1102 32.29 28.33 41.24
N SER A 1103 33.01 29.30 40.64
CA SER A 1103 34.26 29.97 41.13
C SER A 1103 35.54 29.35 40.52
N PRO A 1104 36.71 30.05 40.42
CA PRO A 1104 36.93 31.46 40.04
C PRO A 1104 38.18 31.73 39.14
N SER A 1105 38.43 33.01 38.80
CA SER A 1105 39.75 33.70 38.66
C SER A 1105 40.34 34.13 37.27
N LEU A 1106 40.43 35.47 37.13
CA LEU A 1106 41.58 36.31 36.70
C LEU A 1106 42.13 36.37 35.25
N SER A 1107 42.54 37.60 34.90
CA SER A 1107 43.03 38.10 33.60
C SER A 1107 44.57 38.23 33.51
N PRO A 1108 45.16 38.50 32.31
CA PRO A 1108 45.67 39.86 32.08
C PRO A 1108 45.62 40.39 30.61
N HIS A 1109 45.86 41.71 30.43
CA HIS A 1109 46.11 42.39 29.14
C HIS A 1109 47.63 42.47 28.81
N ARG A 1110 48.03 42.69 27.53
CA ARG A 1110 48.32 44.05 26.96
C ARG A 1110 49.30 44.11 25.76
N GLY A 1111 48.82 44.67 24.62
CA GLY A 1111 49.62 45.47 23.65
C GLY A 1111 50.38 44.73 22.52
N ALA A 1112 51.00 45.40 21.53
CA ALA A 1112 50.83 46.76 20.96
C ALA A 1112 51.69 46.98 19.67
N ILE A 1113 51.47 48.09 18.93
CA ILE A 1113 52.37 48.74 17.93
C ILE A 1113 52.52 48.03 16.53
N LYS A 1114 52.77 48.65 15.35
CA LYS A 1114 52.55 50.00 14.69
C LYS A 1114 53.28 49.95 13.30
N VAL A 1115 52.80 50.53 12.17
CA VAL A 1115 53.32 51.76 11.47
C VAL A 1115 52.91 51.77 9.97
N GLN A 1116 52.27 52.88 9.51
CA GLN A 1116 52.35 53.64 8.21
C GLN A 1116 52.49 52.92 6.82
N HIS A 1117 52.10 53.49 5.66
CA HIS A 1117 52.32 54.87 5.17
C HIS A 1117 51.34 55.35 4.05
N SER A 1118 50.98 56.66 4.10
CA SER A 1118 50.60 57.64 3.03
C SER A 1118 50.08 57.17 1.64
N ARG A 1119 49.14 57.84 0.94
CA ARG A 1119 48.85 59.31 0.78
C ARG A 1119 47.51 59.44 -0.01
N GLN A 1120 46.72 60.52 -0.07
CA GLN A 1120 46.65 61.82 0.63
C GLN A 1120 45.17 61.99 1.12
N GLN A 1121 44.28 62.97 0.89
CA GLN A 1121 44.26 64.41 0.52
C GLN A 1121 43.08 65.09 1.24
N THR A 1122 43.04 66.43 1.38
CA THR A 1122 42.14 67.11 2.35
C THR A 1122 41.74 68.54 1.98
N GLN A 1123 40.52 68.98 2.36
CA GLN A 1123 40.19 70.06 3.35
C GLN A 1123 38.78 70.65 3.12
N PRO A 1124 38.16 71.40 4.08
CA PRO A 1124 38.25 71.37 5.56
C PRO A 1124 36.89 71.55 6.33
N ALA A 1125 36.98 71.53 7.67
CA ALA A 1125 36.04 72.11 8.67
C ALA A 1125 34.69 71.39 8.97
N GLY A 1126 34.19 71.37 10.24
CA GLY A 1126 34.82 71.94 11.43
C GLY A 1126 34.14 71.78 12.80
N LYS A 1127 34.25 70.58 13.41
CA LYS A 1127 34.26 70.29 14.87
C LYS A 1127 33.00 70.55 15.75
N PRO A 1128 32.93 69.92 16.97
CA PRO A 1128 31.65 69.65 17.65
C PRO A 1128 31.58 70.18 19.10
N ARG A 1129 30.55 69.73 19.83
CA ARG A 1129 30.57 69.55 21.29
C ARG A 1129 30.28 68.08 21.62
#